data_AF-A0A5B9DF21-F1
#
_entry.id   AF-A0A5B9DF21-F1
#
_cell.length_a   1.000
_cell.length_b   1.000
_cell.length_c   1.000
_cell.angle_alpha   90.00
_cell.angle_beta   90.00
_cell.angle_gamma   90.00
#
_symmetry.space_group_name_H-M   'P 1'
#
loop_
_entity.id
_entity.type
_entity.pdbx_description
1 polymer ?
#
loop_
_entity_poly.entity_id
_entity_poly.type
_entity_poly.pdbx_seq_one_letter_code
_entity_poly.pdbx_strand_id
1 'polypeptide(L)'
;MEKPFKILFYYLGLGFFQLLEDDIMKSFSKRFKLFILIMFISTTIVFTAQNQSLAVDSDEIVRKNLNSEMGIRAVQVTDVFNDAVARYEVDYFQIDNVVPGLMEVSVSWGNSYDIDCYICPTPDYTNYLARGYTTNNPETCSYNIQSEGTYYIAVRMYSRWASSTAYTLSVKYYIDDGGSDTVDPTVSITSPNNLDTVSGTISIAVDANDNVGVTKVQCNIDGGAWTDDTTSPYGFSWDSTAVSDGTHTINARAYDAAGNYADDSISVNVNNNPSNPVHVSRDFVGAVAGYEVDYYEVNAEPGLMDVSVSWGNSNDIDCYICQSPDYTSYLARGYTTSNPETCSYTITTAGTYYIAVRMYTSSASSTAYTATVGYYTISGGDYEKPVVSITAPTNGATVQDTISISATATDNVGVVKTQYKIDAGAWTDDLTAPYSWSWDTTTASEGSHSITVRAYDEAGNYEEDSISVTVDNIPSSGGKFALIVGISDYKAISDLSYCDEDATDWFNYLTQVCGYSSENVIVLGDGHTTNYPKYDGYATEYNIKYYLQWLASQEGDVAYITSGHGSGDGSGSSYICAWDCASGESGEDGDLYDTEVAGILDNAVAESVFVFIDHCYSGGFGPELMSMPNSNAVYCTTTCSDSGYGYDYSAQQNGMWTYFFLEYTLINHYGSNPSTFMENAFDYALAAYPQSGADTPEEYDGNTSGLTTL
;
A
#
# COMPACT_ATOMS: atom_id res chain seq x y z
N MET A 1 -20.44 -8.17 -26.38
CA MET A 1 -21.63 -8.36 -25.52
C MET A 1 -22.17 -9.76 -25.71
N GLU A 2 -21.66 -10.76 -24.96
CA GLU A 2 -22.20 -12.13 -24.98
C GLU A 2 -21.68 -12.94 -23.77
N LYS A 3 -21.87 -12.38 -22.57
CA LYS A 3 -21.74 -13.06 -21.27
C LYS A 3 -22.68 -12.31 -20.33
N PRO A 4 -23.98 -12.68 -20.24
CA PRO A 4 -24.41 -13.65 -19.23
C PRO A 4 -25.71 -14.40 -19.63
N PHE A 5 -25.62 -15.62 -20.15
CA PHE A 5 -26.82 -16.48 -20.32
C PHE A 5 -26.60 -17.97 -20.02
N LYS A 6 -25.39 -18.37 -19.61
CA LYS A 6 -25.05 -19.78 -19.34
C LYS A 6 -25.12 -20.21 -17.86
N ILE A 7 -25.34 -19.28 -16.92
CA ILE A 7 -25.38 -19.62 -15.48
C ILE A 7 -26.82 -19.88 -14.96
N LEU A 8 -27.86 -19.56 -15.74
CA LEU A 8 -29.24 -19.75 -15.29
C LEU A 8 -29.80 -21.17 -15.49
N PHE A 9 -29.18 -22.03 -16.32
CA PHE A 9 -29.70 -23.37 -16.62
C PHE A 9 -29.08 -24.51 -15.78
N TYR A 10 -27.93 -24.28 -15.14
CA TYR A 10 -27.28 -25.30 -14.32
C TYR A 10 -27.94 -25.45 -12.93
N TYR A 11 -28.58 -24.38 -12.42
CA TYR A 11 -29.34 -24.41 -11.15
C TYR A 11 -30.79 -24.89 -11.27
N LEU A 12 -31.31 -25.11 -12.50
CA LEU A 12 -32.69 -25.59 -12.71
C LEU A 12 -32.81 -27.12 -12.88
N GLY A 13 -31.69 -27.83 -13.09
CA GLY A 13 -31.69 -29.28 -13.31
C GLY A 13 -31.81 -30.14 -12.04
N LEU A 14 -31.35 -29.63 -10.88
CA LEU A 14 -31.37 -30.36 -9.61
C LEU A 14 -32.54 -29.94 -8.69
N GLY A 15 -33.16 -28.78 -8.91
CA GLY A 15 -34.30 -28.31 -8.12
C GLY A 15 -35.68 -28.82 -8.56
N PHE A 16 -35.80 -29.43 -9.75
CA PHE A 16 -37.11 -29.78 -10.33
C PHE A 16 -37.60 -31.20 -9.97
N PHE A 17 -36.73 -32.06 -9.44
CA PHE A 17 -37.14 -33.38 -8.92
C PHE A 17 -37.80 -33.30 -7.53
N GLN A 18 -37.61 -32.20 -6.80
CA GLN A 18 -38.22 -31.98 -5.48
C GLN A 18 -39.67 -31.45 -5.57
N LEU A 19 -40.16 -31.08 -6.75
CA LEU A 19 -41.51 -30.51 -6.99
C LEU A 19 -42.55 -31.54 -7.49
N LEU A 20 -42.20 -32.82 -7.51
CA LEU A 20 -43.09 -33.90 -7.94
C LEU A 20 -44.02 -34.43 -6.82
N GLU A 21 -43.89 -33.95 -5.58
CA GLU A 21 -44.72 -34.40 -4.44
C GLU A 21 -45.76 -33.40 -3.92
N ASP A 22 -45.86 -32.18 -4.45
CA ASP A 22 -46.84 -31.19 -3.98
C ASP A 22 -48.19 -31.20 -4.74
N ASP A 23 -49.27 -30.94 -3.99
CA ASP A 23 -50.70 -31.10 -4.36
C ASP A 23 -51.19 -30.31 -5.60
N ILE A 24 -50.35 -29.46 -6.18
CA ILE A 24 -50.67 -28.66 -7.38
C ILE A 24 -50.75 -29.56 -8.62
N MET A 25 -49.91 -30.61 -8.72
CA MET A 25 -49.86 -31.49 -9.89
C MET A 25 -51.07 -32.44 -10.01
N LYS A 26 -51.92 -32.57 -8.98
CA LYS A 26 -53.16 -33.37 -9.06
C LYS A 26 -54.31 -32.62 -9.75
N SER A 27 -54.25 -31.29 -9.87
CA SER A 27 -55.31 -30.45 -10.43
C SER A 27 -55.36 -30.40 -11.96
N PHE A 28 -54.28 -30.83 -12.64
CA PHE A 28 -54.20 -30.80 -14.11
C PHE A 28 -54.82 -32.04 -14.76
N SER A 29 -55.59 -31.82 -15.82
CA SER A 29 -56.16 -32.92 -16.60
C SER A 29 -55.07 -33.78 -17.24
N LYS A 30 -55.33 -35.09 -17.42
CA LYS A 30 -54.39 -36.02 -18.09
C LYS A 30 -53.93 -35.51 -19.47
N ARG A 31 -54.74 -34.71 -20.16
CA ARG A 31 -54.41 -34.12 -21.46
C ARG A 31 -53.37 -33.00 -21.36
N PHE A 32 -53.36 -32.23 -20.28
CA PHE A 32 -52.37 -31.16 -20.08
C PHE A 32 -50.99 -31.72 -19.68
N LYS A 33 -50.97 -32.80 -18.88
CA LYS A 33 -49.74 -33.55 -18.58
C LYS A 33 -49.13 -34.21 -19.82
N LEU A 34 -49.98 -34.75 -20.69
CA LEU A 34 -49.55 -35.33 -21.97
C LEU A 34 -49.04 -34.25 -22.95
N PHE A 35 -49.59 -33.03 -22.91
CA PHE A 35 -49.14 -31.91 -23.74
C PHE A 35 -47.73 -31.43 -23.35
N ILE A 36 -47.43 -31.35 -22.05
CA ILE A 36 -46.08 -31.02 -21.55
C ILE A 36 -45.08 -32.12 -21.94
N LEU A 37 -45.45 -33.41 -21.81
CA LEU A 37 -44.59 -34.52 -22.22
C LEU A 37 -44.35 -34.55 -23.75
N ILE A 38 -45.36 -34.21 -24.57
CA ILE A 38 -45.23 -34.13 -26.04
C ILE A 38 -44.33 -32.97 -26.47
N MET A 39 -44.38 -31.81 -25.79
CA MET A 39 -43.46 -30.70 -26.07
C MET A 39 -42.00 -31.08 -25.83
N PHE A 40 -41.68 -31.82 -24.76
CA PHE A 40 -40.32 -32.29 -24.46
C PHE A 40 -39.82 -33.42 -25.39
N ILE A 41 -40.71 -34.28 -25.89
CA ILE A 41 -40.36 -35.31 -26.88
C ILE A 41 -40.13 -34.68 -28.26
N SER A 42 -40.86 -33.62 -28.62
CA SER A 42 -40.71 -32.95 -29.92
C SER A 42 -39.41 -32.17 -30.10
N THR A 43 -38.81 -31.62 -29.03
CA THR A 43 -37.48 -30.98 -29.08
C THR A 43 -36.33 -31.99 -29.14
N THR A 44 -36.55 -33.23 -28.71
CA THR A 44 -35.55 -34.31 -28.75
C THR A 44 -35.53 -35.06 -30.10
N ILE A 45 -36.66 -35.10 -30.82
CA ILE A 45 -36.79 -35.81 -32.11
C ILE A 45 -36.33 -34.95 -33.31
N VAL A 46 -36.38 -33.62 -33.23
CA VAL A 46 -35.90 -32.74 -34.32
C VAL A 46 -34.37 -32.80 -34.49
N PHE A 47 -33.61 -33.19 -33.46
CA PHE A 47 -32.16 -33.37 -33.56
C PHE A 47 -31.71 -34.73 -34.13
N THR A 48 -32.61 -35.71 -34.28
CA THR A 48 -32.25 -37.09 -34.70
C THR A 48 -32.64 -37.45 -36.14
N ALA A 49 -33.27 -36.55 -36.91
CA ALA A 49 -33.83 -36.88 -38.23
C ALA A 49 -33.28 -36.08 -39.43
N GLN A 50 -32.23 -35.27 -39.27
CA GLN A 50 -31.63 -34.53 -40.41
C GLN A 50 -30.31 -35.07 -40.97
N ASN A 51 -29.75 -36.15 -40.42
CA ASN A 51 -28.53 -36.77 -40.96
C ASN A 51 -28.77 -38.13 -41.62
N GLN A 52 -29.70 -38.19 -42.59
CA GLN A 52 -29.70 -39.25 -43.60
C GLN A 52 -29.52 -38.66 -45.00
N SER A 53 -28.25 -38.70 -45.44
CA SER A 53 -27.75 -38.97 -46.79
C SER A 53 -28.47 -38.33 -48.00
N LEU A 54 -27.84 -37.31 -48.57
CA LEU A 54 -27.68 -37.18 -50.01
C LEU A 54 -26.17 -37.32 -50.35
N ALA A 55 -25.90 -37.99 -51.46
CA ALA A 55 -24.67 -38.71 -51.75
C ALA A 55 -23.45 -37.85 -52.14
N VAL A 56 -22.29 -38.25 -51.60
CA VAL A 56 -20.92 -38.29 -52.16
C VAL A 56 -20.26 -36.97 -52.55
N ASP A 57 -19.35 -36.51 -51.68
CA ASP A 57 -18.05 -35.95 -52.07
C ASP A 57 -16.96 -36.63 -51.22
N SER A 58 -15.83 -36.97 -51.82
CA SER A 58 -14.93 -38.04 -51.37
C SER A 58 -13.80 -37.60 -50.43
N ASP A 59 -14.03 -36.68 -49.50
CA ASP A 59 -13.01 -36.20 -48.53
C ASP A 59 -13.59 -35.89 -47.13
N GLU A 60 -14.67 -36.55 -46.70
CA GLU A 60 -15.25 -36.32 -45.37
C GLU A 60 -14.43 -37.04 -44.29
N ILE A 61 -13.59 -36.27 -43.57
CA ILE A 61 -12.87 -36.72 -42.37
C ILE A 61 -13.90 -37.26 -41.36
N VAL A 62 -13.96 -38.57 -41.17
CA VAL A 62 -14.79 -39.20 -40.14
C VAL A 62 -14.16 -38.90 -38.77
N ARG A 63 -14.77 -37.98 -38.02
CA ARG A 63 -14.29 -37.59 -36.68
C ARG A 63 -14.99 -38.41 -35.61
N LYS A 64 -14.22 -39.08 -34.75
CA LYS A 64 -14.73 -39.78 -33.55
C LYS A 64 -14.35 -38.97 -32.31
N ASN A 65 -15.34 -38.54 -31.52
CA ASN A 65 -15.10 -37.73 -30.32
C ASN A 65 -14.90 -38.64 -29.10
N LEU A 66 -13.80 -38.45 -28.37
CA LEU A 66 -13.41 -39.31 -27.25
C LEU A 66 -13.89 -38.83 -25.87
N ASN A 67 -14.42 -37.60 -25.77
CA ASN A 67 -14.71 -36.97 -24.48
C ASN A 67 -15.84 -37.64 -23.68
N SER A 68 -16.74 -38.40 -24.32
CA SER A 68 -17.86 -39.05 -23.61
C SER A 68 -17.43 -40.26 -22.76
N GLU A 69 -16.22 -40.77 -22.97
CA GLU A 69 -15.66 -41.92 -22.25
C GLU A 69 -14.61 -41.49 -21.20
N MET A 70 -14.02 -40.31 -21.37
CA MET A 70 -13.03 -39.71 -20.47
C MET A 70 -13.69 -38.88 -19.36
N GLY A 71 -14.19 -39.54 -18.31
CA GLY A 71 -14.67 -38.87 -17.10
C GLY A 71 -13.55 -38.11 -16.38
N ILE A 72 -13.65 -36.78 -16.31
CA ILE A 72 -12.63 -35.88 -15.76
C ILE A 72 -12.51 -36.07 -14.24
N ARG A 73 -11.37 -36.65 -13.81
CA ARG A 73 -10.66 -36.61 -12.50
C ARG A 73 -10.18 -38.01 -12.07
N ALA A 74 -9.09 -38.50 -12.68
CA ALA A 74 -8.20 -39.49 -12.07
C ALA A 74 -6.87 -39.60 -12.84
N VAL A 75 -5.80 -39.83 -12.09
CA VAL A 75 -4.46 -40.21 -12.54
C VAL A 75 -4.55 -41.45 -13.45
N GLN A 76 -3.95 -41.36 -14.64
CA GLN A 76 -3.95 -42.31 -15.76
C GLN A 76 -5.33 -42.62 -16.37
N VAL A 77 -5.66 -41.94 -17.48
CA VAL A 77 -6.78 -42.35 -18.35
C VAL A 77 -6.27 -43.35 -19.37
N THR A 78 -6.94 -44.50 -19.54
CA THR A 78 -6.62 -45.48 -20.59
C THR A 78 -7.88 -45.86 -21.34
N ASP A 79 -7.96 -45.49 -22.61
CA ASP A 79 -9.06 -45.88 -23.50
C ASP A 79 -8.56 -46.82 -24.59
N VAL A 80 -9.45 -47.72 -25.04
CA VAL A 80 -9.16 -48.73 -26.05
C VAL A 80 -10.27 -48.78 -27.09
N PHE A 81 -9.94 -48.46 -28.33
CA PHE A 81 -10.86 -48.42 -29.47
C PHE A 81 -10.53 -49.53 -30.46
N ASN A 82 -11.56 -50.17 -31.01
CA ASN A 82 -11.41 -51.12 -32.11
C ASN A 82 -12.08 -50.55 -33.35
N ASP A 83 -11.36 -50.54 -34.46
CA ASP A 83 -11.83 -49.94 -35.71
C ASP A 83 -11.15 -50.57 -36.93
N ALA A 84 -11.44 -50.10 -38.14
CA ALA A 84 -10.71 -50.50 -39.33
C ALA A 84 -10.42 -49.34 -40.29
N VAL A 85 -9.16 -49.20 -40.68
CA VAL A 85 -8.70 -48.16 -41.62
C VAL A 85 -8.49 -48.76 -43.01
N ALA A 86 -8.98 -48.10 -44.06
CA ALA A 86 -8.76 -48.50 -45.44
C ALA A 86 -7.50 -47.89 -46.05
N ARG A 87 -7.15 -48.34 -47.26
CA ARG A 87 -5.90 -47.98 -47.90
C ARG A 87 -5.83 -46.48 -48.21
N TYR A 88 -4.76 -45.85 -47.74
CA TYR A 88 -4.52 -44.40 -47.85
C TYR A 88 -5.51 -43.52 -47.07
N GLU A 89 -6.44 -44.12 -46.33
CA GLU A 89 -7.32 -43.39 -45.42
C GLU A 89 -6.63 -43.12 -44.09
N VAL A 90 -7.17 -42.13 -43.38
CA VAL A 90 -6.72 -41.71 -42.06
C VAL A 90 -7.94 -41.57 -41.17
N ASP A 91 -7.96 -42.31 -40.07
CA ASP A 91 -8.96 -42.14 -39.03
C ASP A 91 -8.47 -41.08 -38.04
N TYR A 92 -9.35 -40.14 -37.69
CA TYR A 92 -9.04 -39.08 -36.71
C TYR A 92 -9.92 -39.21 -35.47
N PHE A 93 -9.25 -39.26 -34.31
CA PHE A 93 -9.87 -39.24 -33.01
C PHE A 93 -9.60 -37.89 -32.36
N GLN A 94 -10.66 -37.17 -32.00
CA GLN A 94 -10.57 -35.85 -31.36
C GLN A 94 -10.67 -35.99 -29.85
N ILE A 95 -9.76 -35.32 -29.14
CA ILE A 95 -9.75 -35.20 -27.68
C ILE A 95 -9.78 -33.71 -27.35
N ASP A 96 -10.83 -33.25 -26.66
CA ASP A 96 -10.95 -31.85 -26.23
C ASP A 96 -10.53 -31.69 -24.77
N ASN A 97 -10.16 -30.47 -24.39
CA ASN A 97 -9.77 -30.11 -23.02
C ASN A 97 -8.60 -30.95 -22.47
N VAL A 98 -7.65 -31.31 -23.34
CA VAL A 98 -6.40 -31.94 -22.91
C VAL A 98 -5.57 -30.86 -22.23
N VAL A 99 -5.32 -31.01 -20.94
CA VAL A 99 -4.41 -30.14 -20.15
C VAL A 99 -2.94 -30.49 -20.42
N PRO A 100 -1.93 -29.86 -19.81
CA PRO A 100 -0.54 -30.33 -19.93
C PRO A 100 -0.31 -31.74 -19.33
N GLY A 101 0.58 -32.53 -19.94
CA GLY A 101 0.82 -33.92 -19.55
C GLY A 101 1.31 -34.86 -20.66
N LEU A 102 1.79 -36.06 -20.28
CA LEU A 102 2.27 -37.07 -21.22
C LEU A 102 1.12 -37.84 -21.86
N MET A 103 1.01 -37.77 -23.19
CA MET A 103 0.13 -38.62 -23.99
C MET A 103 0.93 -39.74 -24.64
N GLU A 104 0.50 -40.98 -24.46
CA GLU A 104 1.02 -42.17 -25.12
C GLU A 104 -0.07 -42.80 -26.00
N VAL A 105 0.25 -43.08 -27.25
CA VAL A 105 -0.62 -43.73 -28.23
C VAL A 105 0.01 -45.05 -28.65
N SER A 106 -0.79 -46.09 -28.73
CA SER A 106 -0.40 -47.43 -29.16
C SER A 106 -1.44 -48.00 -30.12
N VAL A 107 -1.03 -48.41 -31.31
CA VAL A 107 -1.91 -49.03 -32.32
C VAL A 107 -1.43 -50.45 -32.59
N SER A 108 -2.30 -51.43 -32.41
CA SER A 108 -2.02 -52.86 -32.66
C SER A 108 -2.93 -53.39 -33.78
N TRP A 109 -2.46 -54.36 -34.57
CA TRP A 109 -3.28 -54.99 -35.63
C TRP A 109 -2.96 -56.48 -35.81
N GLY A 110 -3.79 -57.22 -36.53
CA GLY A 110 -3.72 -58.70 -36.57
C GLY A 110 -2.94 -59.31 -37.75
N ASN A 111 -2.33 -58.50 -38.63
CA ASN A 111 -1.74 -58.97 -39.90
C ASN A 111 -0.39 -58.28 -40.20
N SER A 112 0.19 -58.55 -41.36
CA SER A 112 1.50 -58.01 -41.77
C SER A 112 1.43 -56.64 -42.45
N TYR A 113 0.31 -55.90 -42.31
CA TYR A 113 0.22 -54.54 -42.84
C TYR A 113 0.97 -53.55 -41.95
N ASP A 114 1.07 -52.32 -42.41
CA ASP A 114 1.84 -51.25 -41.79
C ASP A 114 0.89 -50.10 -41.46
N ILE A 115 0.74 -49.78 -40.18
CA ILE A 115 -0.14 -48.74 -39.67
C ILE A 115 0.69 -47.80 -38.80
N ASP A 116 0.62 -46.51 -39.13
CA ASP A 116 1.26 -45.45 -38.38
C ASP A 116 0.27 -44.76 -37.45
N CYS A 117 0.77 -44.29 -36.31
CA CYS A 117 0.00 -43.47 -35.37
C CYS A 117 0.62 -42.07 -35.22
N TYR A 118 -0.23 -41.07 -35.06
CA TYR A 118 0.16 -39.66 -34.97
C TYR A 118 -0.57 -38.97 -33.82
N ILE A 119 0.10 -38.05 -33.13
CA ILE A 119 -0.51 -37.07 -32.24
C ILE A 119 -0.39 -35.71 -32.93
N CYS A 120 -1.49 -34.99 -33.09
CA CYS A 120 -1.59 -33.77 -33.92
C CYS A 120 -2.29 -32.64 -33.15
N PRO A 121 -1.90 -31.36 -33.34
CA PRO A 121 -2.61 -30.21 -32.76
C PRO A 121 -3.82 -29.79 -33.62
N THR A 122 -3.92 -30.29 -34.85
CA THR A 122 -4.99 -30.02 -35.82
C THR A 122 -5.42 -31.34 -36.47
N PRO A 123 -6.61 -31.45 -37.11
CA PRO A 123 -7.05 -32.65 -37.81
C PRO A 123 -6.34 -32.84 -39.17
N ASP A 124 -5.01 -32.79 -39.15
CA ASP A 124 -4.11 -32.96 -40.29
C ASP A 124 -2.88 -33.75 -39.83
N TYR A 125 -2.79 -35.02 -40.23
CA TYR A 125 -1.68 -35.92 -39.86
C TYR A 125 -0.32 -35.48 -40.40
N THR A 126 -0.27 -34.55 -41.36
CA THR A 126 0.99 -33.98 -41.84
C THR A 126 1.55 -32.94 -40.87
N ASN A 127 0.70 -32.36 -40.02
CA ASN A 127 1.06 -31.49 -38.91
C ASN A 127 1.00 -32.28 -37.60
N TYR A 128 2.04 -33.06 -37.30
CA TYR A 128 2.10 -33.90 -36.11
C TYR A 128 3.11 -33.38 -35.07
N LEU A 129 2.79 -33.63 -33.81
CA LEU A 129 3.65 -33.44 -32.63
C LEU A 129 4.51 -34.67 -32.36
N ALA A 130 3.93 -35.86 -32.57
CA ALA A 130 4.64 -37.13 -32.49
C ALA A 130 4.09 -38.14 -33.50
N ARG A 131 4.95 -39.07 -33.97
CA ARG A 131 4.60 -40.11 -34.94
C ARG A 131 5.30 -41.43 -34.62
N GLY A 132 4.58 -42.53 -34.72
CA GLY A 132 5.09 -43.89 -34.81
C GLY A 132 5.04 -44.31 -36.28
N TYR A 133 6.18 -44.73 -36.83
CA TYR A 133 6.36 -45.04 -38.26
C TYR A 133 7.27 -46.24 -38.49
N THR A 134 7.35 -47.12 -37.50
CA THR A 134 8.05 -48.39 -37.65
C THR A 134 7.09 -49.47 -38.15
N THR A 135 7.61 -50.65 -38.46
CA THR A 135 6.75 -51.81 -38.78
C THR A 135 6.42 -52.62 -37.53
N ASN A 136 6.47 -52.00 -36.35
CA ASN A 136 6.28 -52.68 -35.08
C ASN A 136 4.79 -52.86 -34.80
N ASN A 137 4.46 -53.87 -34.01
CA ASN A 137 3.09 -54.13 -33.60
C ASN A 137 3.09 -54.55 -32.13
N PRO A 138 2.66 -53.68 -31.19
CA PRO A 138 2.09 -52.36 -31.43
C PRO A 138 3.07 -51.33 -32.03
N GLU A 139 2.55 -50.41 -32.84
CA GLU A 139 3.20 -49.15 -33.18
C GLU A 139 2.86 -48.10 -32.11
N THR A 140 3.82 -47.29 -31.69
CA THR A 140 3.62 -46.35 -30.58
C THR A 140 4.19 -44.97 -30.84
N CYS A 141 3.51 -43.92 -30.36
CA CYS A 141 4.08 -42.58 -30.28
C CYS A 141 3.64 -41.88 -28.99
N SER A 142 4.47 -40.96 -28.51
CA SER A 142 4.18 -40.21 -27.27
C SER A 142 4.59 -38.75 -27.41
N TYR A 143 3.85 -37.86 -26.75
CA TYR A 143 4.14 -36.43 -26.73
C TYR A 143 3.79 -35.83 -25.37
N ASN A 144 4.62 -34.92 -24.87
CA ASN A 144 4.32 -34.16 -23.66
C ASN A 144 3.57 -32.88 -24.03
N ILE A 145 2.26 -32.88 -23.79
CA ILE A 145 1.34 -31.76 -24.04
C ILE A 145 1.75 -30.57 -23.18
N GLN A 146 1.97 -29.41 -23.81
CA GLN A 146 2.48 -28.20 -23.14
C GLN A 146 1.38 -27.16 -22.86
N SER A 147 0.28 -27.19 -23.61
CA SER A 147 -0.79 -26.21 -23.52
C SER A 147 -2.15 -26.88 -23.54
N GLU A 148 -3.05 -26.39 -22.70
CA GLU A 148 -4.43 -26.85 -22.70
C GLU A 148 -5.10 -26.63 -24.07
N GLY A 149 -5.80 -27.63 -24.57
CA GLY A 149 -6.51 -27.50 -25.84
C GLY A 149 -7.08 -28.80 -26.40
N THR A 150 -7.48 -28.73 -27.67
CA THR A 150 -7.95 -29.89 -28.44
C THR A 150 -6.81 -30.50 -29.23
N TYR A 151 -6.67 -31.82 -29.15
CA TYR A 151 -5.68 -32.61 -29.89
C TYR A 151 -6.35 -33.73 -30.68
N TYR A 152 -5.63 -34.25 -31.67
CA TYR A 152 -6.12 -35.28 -32.57
C TYR A 152 -5.14 -36.45 -32.62
N ILE A 153 -5.66 -37.67 -32.59
CA ILE A 153 -4.89 -38.87 -32.88
C ILE A 153 -5.26 -39.32 -34.29
N ALA A 154 -4.25 -39.43 -35.16
CA ALA A 154 -4.43 -39.95 -36.51
C ALA A 154 -3.89 -41.39 -36.60
N VAL A 155 -4.67 -42.28 -37.21
CA VAL A 155 -4.25 -43.65 -37.53
C VAL A 155 -4.29 -43.83 -39.03
N ARG A 156 -3.15 -44.17 -39.64
CA ARG A 156 -3.00 -44.20 -41.10
C ARG A 156 -2.39 -45.50 -41.59
N MET A 157 -3.02 -46.14 -42.57
CA MET A 157 -2.45 -47.33 -43.22
C MET A 157 -1.49 -46.97 -44.36
N TYR A 158 -0.27 -47.53 -44.33
CA TYR A 158 0.77 -47.34 -45.35
C TYR A 158 0.95 -48.51 -46.33
N SER A 159 0.30 -49.67 -46.07
CA SER A 159 0.48 -50.87 -46.89
C SER A 159 -0.05 -50.73 -48.33
N ARG A 160 0.80 -51.07 -49.32
CA ARG A 160 0.48 -51.04 -50.77
C ARG A 160 -0.36 -52.22 -51.28
N TRP A 161 -0.69 -53.19 -50.42
CA TRP A 161 -1.33 -54.44 -50.85
C TRP A 161 -2.61 -54.78 -50.07
N ALA A 162 -3.04 -53.89 -49.17
CA ALA A 162 -4.23 -54.06 -48.33
C ALA A 162 -5.45 -53.32 -48.89
N SER A 163 -6.65 -53.86 -48.66
CA SER A 163 -7.92 -53.14 -48.87
C SER A 163 -8.32 -52.37 -47.61
N SER A 164 -8.32 -53.03 -46.45
CA SER A 164 -8.54 -52.45 -45.12
C SER A 164 -8.02 -53.41 -44.04
N THR A 165 -7.83 -52.90 -42.83
CA THR A 165 -7.45 -53.73 -41.69
C THR A 165 -8.06 -53.23 -40.39
N ALA A 166 -8.47 -54.18 -39.55
CA ALA A 166 -8.84 -53.87 -38.19
C ALA A 166 -7.60 -53.52 -37.36
N TYR A 167 -7.76 -52.57 -36.45
CA TYR A 167 -6.75 -52.19 -35.47
C TYR A 167 -7.40 -51.95 -34.09
N THR A 168 -6.56 -52.03 -33.07
CA THR A 168 -6.87 -51.64 -31.69
C THR A 168 -6.00 -50.43 -31.36
N LEU A 169 -6.62 -49.29 -31.10
CA LEU A 169 -5.97 -48.06 -30.63
C LEU A 169 -6.09 -47.99 -29.10
N SER A 170 -4.97 -47.83 -28.41
CA SER A 170 -4.92 -47.52 -26.98
C SER A 170 -4.31 -46.14 -26.78
N VAL A 171 -4.98 -45.32 -25.98
CA VAL A 171 -4.52 -43.98 -25.60
C VAL A 171 -4.34 -43.96 -24.09
N LYS A 172 -3.14 -43.66 -23.62
CA LYS A 172 -2.86 -43.39 -22.21
C LYS A 172 -2.52 -41.93 -22.03
N TYR A 173 -3.14 -41.30 -21.05
CA TYR A 173 -2.88 -39.91 -20.74
C TYR A 173 -2.53 -39.74 -19.26
N TYR A 174 -1.34 -39.20 -19.01
CA TYR A 174 -0.84 -38.85 -17.69
C TYR A 174 -0.86 -37.32 -17.59
N ILE A 175 -1.70 -36.78 -16.72
CA ILE A 175 -1.69 -35.35 -16.42
C ILE A 175 -0.39 -35.05 -15.68
N ASP A 176 0.35 -34.06 -16.16
CA ASP A 176 1.46 -33.47 -15.39
C ASP A 176 0.81 -32.45 -14.45
N ASP A 177 0.67 -32.80 -13.17
CA ASP A 177 0.13 -31.89 -12.13
C ASP A 177 1.16 -30.80 -11.74
N GLY A 178 2.25 -30.68 -12.50
CA GLY A 178 3.53 -30.29 -11.91
C GLY A 178 3.95 -31.36 -10.91
N GLY A 179 5.26 -31.48 -10.63
CA GLY A 179 5.66 -32.28 -9.48
C GLY A 179 4.90 -31.79 -8.25
N SER A 180 4.36 -32.70 -7.43
CA SER A 180 3.90 -32.33 -6.10
C SER A 180 4.95 -31.44 -5.48
N ASP A 181 4.58 -30.22 -5.07
CA ASP A 181 5.51 -29.39 -4.32
C ASP A 181 6.05 -30.22 -3.15
N THR A 182 7.36 -30.20 -2.96
CA THR A 182 8.05 -30.90 -1.86
C THR A 182 8.86 -29.94 -1.00
N VAL A 183 8.78 -28.65 -1.28
CA VAL A 183 9.44 -27.63 -0.49
C VAL A 183 8.48 -27.25 0.65
N ASP A 184 8.97 -27.27 1.88
CA ASP A 184 8.17 -26.81 3.01
C ASP A 184 8.06 -25.29 2.97
N PRO A 185 6.90 -24.71 3.36
CA PRO A 185 6.78 -23.27 3.52
C PRO A 185 7.75 -22.75 4.60
N THR A 186 8.07 -21.46 4.59
CA THR A 186 8.68 -20.77 5.73
C THR A 186 7.58 -20.19 6.62
N VAL A 187 7.81 -20.16 7.93
CA VAL A 187 6.92 -19.51 8.91
C VAL A 187 7.76 -18.83 9.98
N SER A 188 7.33 -17.64 10.42
CA SER A 188 7.94 -16.92 11.54
C SER A 188 6.92 -16.07 12.27
N ILE A 189 6.87 -16.19 13.60
CA ILE A 189 6.08 -15.30 14.46
C ILE A 189 6.85 -13.99 14.57
N THR A 190 6.26 -12.89 14.09
CA THR A 190 6.89 -11.56 14.05
C THR A 190 6.42 -10.65 15.18
N SER A 191 5.29 -10.99 15.80
CA SER A 191 4.81 -10.35 17.03
C SER A 191 3.90 -11.32 17.80
N PRO A 192 3.98 -11.39 19.14
CA PRO A 192 4.98 -10.75 20.00
C PRO A 192 6.39 -11.32 19.75
N ASN A 193 7.43 -10.69 20.27
CA ASN A 193 8.79 -11.24 20.22
C ASN A 193 8.99 -12.32 21.28
N ASN A 194 9.98 -13.18 21.05
CA ASN A 194 10.34 -14.20 22.02
C ASN A 194 10.83 -13.56 23.33
N LEU A 195 10.21 -13.99 24.43
CA LEU A 195 10.36 -13.58 25.83
C LEU A 195 9.66 -12.28 26.23
N ASP A 196 8.82 -11.71 25.35
CA ASP A 196 8.02 -10.55 25.70
C ASP A 196 7.10 -10.82 26.89
N THR A 197 6.89 -9.81 27.73
CA THR A 197 5.81 -9.84 28.71
C THR A 197 4.53 -9.35 28.05
N VAL A 198 3.43 -10.06 28.28
CA VAL A 198 2.16 -9.80 27.60
C VAL A 198 1.00 -9.81 28.60
N SER A 199 0.00 -8.96 28.38
CA SER A 199 -1.19 -8.89 29.21
C SER A 199 -2.43 -8.45 28.41
N GLY A 200 -3.63 -8.85 28.85
CA GLY A 200 -4.86 -8.48 28.16
C GLY A 200 -5.12 -9.29 26.89
N THR A 201 -5.47 -8.62 25.79
CA THR A 201 -5.68 -9.26 24.48
C THR A 201 -4.52 -8.96 23.56
N ILE A 202 -3.86 -10.02 23.08
CA ILE A 202 -2.61 -9.98 22.30
C ILE A 202 -2.92 -10.24 20.83
N SER A 203 -2.34 -9.44 19.94
CA SER A 203 -2.33 -9.71 18.51
C SER A 203 -1.05 -10.48 18.16
N ILE A 204 -1.19 -11.62 17.50
CA ILE A 204 -0.10 -12.48 17.08
C ILE A 204 0.02 -12.35 15.58
N ALA A 205 1.13 -11.80 15.08
CA ALA A 205 1.42 -11.65 13.66
C ALA A 205 2.37 -12.77 13.20
N VAL A 206 2.08 -13.35 12.04
CA VAL A 206 2.86 -14.46 11.48
C VAL A 206 3.15 -14.19 10.00
N ASP A 207 4.43 -14.21 9.66
CA ASP A 207 4.87 -14.21 8.26
C ASP A 207 5.03 -15.65 7.78
N ALA A 208 4.53 -15.93 6.57
CA ALA A 208 4.69 -17.22 5.93
C ALA A 208 4.82 -17.09 4.41
N ASN A 209 5.73 -17.85 3.82
CA ASN A 209 6.02 -17.82 2.38
C ASN A 209 6.29 -19.22 1.87
N ASP A 210 6.08 -19.44 0.58
CA ASP A 210 6.31 -20.71 -0.09
C ASP A 210 6.52 -20.48 -1.60
N ASN A 211 7.17 -21.39 -2.32
CA ASN A 211 7.41 -21.28 -3.77
C ASN A 211 6.15 -21.50 -4.63
N VAL A 212 5.13 -22.20 -4.13
CA VAL A 212 3.82 -22.39 -4.80
C VAL A 212 2.69 -21.70 -4.03
N GLY A 213 2.95 -21.28 -2.80
CA GLY A 213 2.11 -20.38 -2.02
C GLY A 213 1.51 -21.04 -0.79
N VAL A 214 1.33 -20.24 0.25
CA VAL A 214 0.76 -20.68 1.53
C VAL A 214 -0.76 -20.72 1.44
N THR A 215 -1.38 -21.83 1.81
CA THR A 215 -2.84 -22.00 1.82
C THR A 215 -3.48 -21.62 3.14
N LYS A 216 -2.75 -21.84 4.25
CA LYS A 216 -3.18 -21.42 5.58
C LYS A 216 -2.02 -21.36 6.58
N VAL A 217 -2.19 -20.52 7.58
CA VAL A 217 -1.39 -20.51 8.81
C VAL A 217 -2.29 -20.92 9.96
N GLN A 218 -1.76 -21.70 10.91
CA GLN A 218 -2.44 -22.06 12.15
C GLN A 218 -1.66 -21.53 13.35
N CYS A 219 -2.35 -21.14 14.42
CA CYS A 219 -1.73 -20.76 15.69
C CYS A 219 -2.37 -21.51 16.87
N ASN A 220 -1.56 -21.86 17.88
CA ASN A 220 -2.04 -22.33 19.18
C ASN A 220 -1.19 -21.81 20.35
N ILE A 221 -1.79 -21.83 21.54
CA ILE A 221 -1.16 -21.44 22.81
C ILE A 221 -1.02 -22.67 23.69
N ASP A 222 0.17 -22.92 24.21
CA ASP A 222 0.53 -24.04 25.11
C ASP A 222 0.13 -25.44 24.59
N GLY A 223 0.17 -25.63 23.27
CA GLY A 223 -0.26 -26.89 22.65
C GLY A 223 -1.78 -27.11 22.64
N GLY A 224 -2.57 -26.03 22.81
CA GLY A 224 -4.02 -26.03 22.71
C GLY A 224 -4.56 -26.27 21.29
N ALA A 225 -5.85 -25.99 21.10
CA ALA A 225 -6.50 -26.14 19.79
C ALA A 225 -5.91 -25.15 18.76
N TRP A 226 -5.68 -25.63 17.55
CA TRP A 226 -5.23 -24.80 16.43
C TRP A 226 -6.37 -23.94 15.90
N THR A 227 -6.08 -22.67 15.66
CA THR A 227 -6.94 -21.72 14.94
C THR A 227 -6.35 -21.45 13.57
N ASP A 228 -7.17 -21.43 12.52
CA ASP A 228 -6.72 -21.25 11.13
C ASP A 228 -6.92 -19.80 10.68
N ASP A 229 -5.94 -19.27 9.96
CA ASP A 229 -6.05 -18.08 9.12
C ASP A 229 -5.65 -18.43 7.68
N THR A 230 -6.51 -18.10 6.72
CA THR A 230 -6.34 -18.43 5.31
C THR A 230 -6.08 -17.20 4.44
N THR A 231 -5.92 -16.01 5.04
CA THR A 231 -5.78 -14.75 4.30
C THR A 231 -4.55 -13.98 4.80
N SER A 232 -3.56 -13.76 3.93
CA SER A 232 -2.43 -12.88 4.23
C SER A 232 -2.88 -11.41 4.31
N PRO A 233 -2.35 -10.59 5.25
CA PRO A 233 -1.37 -10.92 6.28
C PRO A 233 -1.95 -11.78 7.41
N TYR A 234 -1.22 -12.83 7.82
CA TYR A 234 -1.73 -13.81 8.78
C TYR A 234 -1.66 -13.30 10.21
N GLY A 235 -2.77 -13.41 10.94
CA GLY A 235 -2.86 -12.90 12.29
C GLY A 235 -3.85 -13.64 13.19
N PHE A 236 -3.59 -13.62 14.50
CA PHE A 236 -4.45 -14.23 15.51
C PHE A 236 -4.65 -13.28 16.69
N SER A 237 -5.79 -13.39 17.35
CA SER A 237 -6.05 -12.68 18.61
C SER A 237 -6.12 -13.68 19.75
N TRP A 238 -5.38 -13.41 20.82
CA TRP A 238 -5.33 -14.24 22.01
C TRP A 238 -5.61 -13.42 23.27
N ASP A 239 -6.67 -13.80 24.00
CA ASP A 239 -6.96 -13.23 25.31
C ASP A 239 -6.11 -13.92 26.39
N SER A 240 -5.03 -13.27 26.82
CA SER A 240 -4.16 -13.79 27.87
C SER A 240 -4.82 -13.77 29.24
N THR A 241 -5.90 -12.98 29.46
CA THR A 241 -6.61 -12.94 30.75
C THR A 241 -7.32 -14.26 31.09
N ALA A 242 -7.49 -15.13 30.09
CA ALA A 242 -8.07 -16.45 30.24
C ALA A 242 -7.07 -17.52 30.71
N VAL A 243 -5.76 -17.20 30.78
CA VAL A 243 -4.71 -18.10 31.27
C VAL A 243 -4.05 -17.57 32.54
N SER A 244 -3.33 -18.43 33.27
CA SER A 244 -2.58 -18.05 34.47
C SER A 244 -1.35 -17.22 34.13
N ASP A 245 -0.92 -16.31 35.01
CA ASP A 245 0.37 -15.62 34.83
C ASP A 245 1.55 -16.61 34.84
N GLY A 246 2.59 -16.31 34.05
CA GLY A 246 3.78 -17.13 33.88
C GLY A 246 4.21 -17.29 32.42
N THR A 247 5.13 -18.22 32.14
CA THR A 247 5.59 -18.46 30.76
C THR A 247 4.58 -19.28 29.96
N HIS A 248 4.25 -18.79 28.76
CA HIS A 248 3.38 -19.44 27.77
C HIS A 248 4.13 -19.61 26.44
N THR A 249 3.78 -20.64 25.68
CA THR A 249 4.36 -20.88 24.35
C THR A 249 3.32 -20.63 23.26
N ILE A 250 3.66 -19.78 22.30
CA ILE A 250 2.89 -19.54 21.08
C ILE A 250 3.53 -20.39 19.97
N ASN A 251 2.74 -21.21 19.29
CA ASN A 251 3.19 -21.97 18.14
C ASN A 251 2.43 -21.53 16.89
N ALA A 252 3.14 -21.39 15.78
CA ALA A 252 2.58 -21.12 14.47
C ALA A 252 2.97 -22.22 13.47
N ARG A 253 2.07 -22.56 12.53
CA ARG A 253 2.32 -23.53 11.47
C ARG A 253 1.77 -23.05 10.14
N ALA A 254 2.60 -23.00 9.10
CA ALA A 254 2.15 -22.72 7.74
C ALA A 254 1.98 -24.01 6.93
N TYR A 255 1.01 -24.03 6.01
CA TYR A 255 0.80 -25.10 5.02
C TYR A 255 0.80 -24.54 3.60
N ASP A 256 1.34 -25.29 2.65
CA ASP A 256 1.23 -24.99 1.22
C ASP A 256 0.01 -25.70 0.56
N ALA A 257 -0.08 -25.67 -0.76
CA ALA A 257 -1.14 -26.36 -1.51
C ALA A 257 -0.92 -27.86 -1.69
N ALA A 258 0.32 -28.34 -1.55
CA ALA A 258 0.68 -29.76 -1.63
C ALA A 258 0.53 -30.51 -0.30
N GLY A 259 0.34 -29.78 0.80
CA GLY A 259 0.23 -30.31 2.16
C GLY A 259 1.55 -30.35 2.95
N ASN A 260 2.63 -29.74 2.43
CA ASN A 260 3.86 -29.52 3.18
C ASN A 260 3.62 -28.50 4.30
N TYR A 261 4.42 -28.55 5.37
CA TYR A 261 4.26 -27.63 6.50
C TYR A 261 5.58 -27.33 7.21
N ALA A 262 5.65 -26.14 7.81
CA ALA A 262 6.70 -25.76 8.75
C ALA A 262 6.09 -25.17 10.02
N ASP A 263 6.85 -25.25 11.12
CA ASP A 263 6.47 -24.78 12.46
C ASP A 263 7.45 -23.69 12.92
N ASP A 264 6.94 -22.71 13.68
CA ASP A 264 7.72 -21.78 14.50
C ASP A 264 7.12 -21.66 15.89
N SER A 265 7.94 -21.33 16.90
CA SER A 265 7.49 -21.22 18.28
C SER A 265 8.28 -20.18 19.07
N ILE A 266 7.57 -19.38 19.87
CA ILE A 266 8.14 -18.43 20.82
C ILE A 266 7.58 -18.66 22.21
N SER A 267 8.33 -18.27 23.24
CA SER A 267 7.84 -18.19 24.62
C SER A 267 7.53 -16.74 24.98
N VAL A 268 6.43 -16.45 25.65
CA VAL A 268 6.10 -15.14 26.23
C VAL A 268 5.81 -15.30 27.72
N ASN A 269 5.88 -14.22 28.48
CA ASN A 269 5.54 -14.19 29.90
C ASN A 269 4.20 -13.46 30.10
N VAL A 270 3.14 -14.18 30.40
CA VAL A 270 1.84 -13.58 30.72
C VAL A 270 1.87 -12.97 32.11
N ASN A 271 1.43 -11.72 32.22
CA ASN A 271 1.26 -11.01 33.48
C ASN A 271 -0.04 -10.19 33.45
N ASN A 272 -1.19 -10.84 33.66
CA ASN A 272 -2.51 -10.17 33.71
C ASN A 272 -2.80 -9.52 35.06
N ASN A 273 -1.93 -9.72 36.04
CA ASN A 273 -2.01 -9.11 37.34
C ASN A 273 -0.64 -8.52 37.69
N PRO A 274 -0.23 -7.41 37.02
CA PRO A 274 0.91 -6.64 37.49
C PRO A 274 0.56 -6.24 38.92
N SER A 275 1.21 -6.92 39.85
CA SER A 275 0.65 -7.21 41.18
C SER A 275 0.02 -5.99 41.85
N ASN A 276 -1.23 -6.16 42.29
CA ASN A 276 -1.95 -5.30 43.22
C ASN A 276 -0.98 -4.65 44.25
N PRO A 277 -0.99 -3.31 44.44
CA PRO A 277 -0.06 -2.66 45.36
C PRO A 277 -0.20 -3.27 46.76
N VAL A 278 0.91 -3.67 47.37
CA VAL A 278 0.91 -4.16 48.75
C VAL A 278 0.49 -3.00 49.64
N HIS A 279 -0.77 -3.01 50.06
CA HIS A 279 -1.28 -2.06 51.05
C HIS A 279 -0.80 -2.49 52.44
N VAL A 280 0.29 -1.88 52.90
CA VAL A 280 0.68 -1.96 54.31
C VAL A 280 -0.01 -0.81 55.05
N SER A 281 -1.09 -1.11 55.76
CA SER A 281 -1.69 -0.17 56.69
C SER A 281 -1.01 -0.25 58.04
N ARG A 282 -0.56 0.89 58.57
CA ARG A 282 -0.09 1.02 59.95
C ARG A 282 -0.86 2.12 60.66
N ASP A 283 -1.46 1.76 61.79
CA ASP A 283 -2.16 2.71 62.66
C ASP A 283 -1.24 3.21 63.77
N PHE A 284 -1.28 4.52 63.98
CA PHE A 284 -0.68 5.19 65.13
C PHE A 284 -1.79 5.82 65.97
N VAL A 285 -1.76 5.60 67.27
CA VAL A 285 -2.74 6.17 68.21
C VAL A 285 -2.02 7.10 69.16
N GLY A 286 -2.49 8.34 69.25
CA GLY A 286 -1.89 9.37 70.08
C GLY A 286 -2.91 10.38 70.59
N ALA A 287 -2.44 11.42 71.26
CA ALA A 287 -3.29 12.53 71.67
C ALA A 287 -2.49 13.83 71.69
N VAL A 288 -3.01 14.86 71.02
CA VAL A 288 -2.43 16.22 70.98
C VAL A 288 -3.31 17.21 71.75
N ALA A 289 -2.69 18.21 72.38
CA ALA A 289 -3.37 19.33 73.00
C ALA A 289 -2.78 20.68 72.54
N GLY A 290 -3.60 21.73 72.45
CA GLY A 290 -3.13 23.06 72.06
C GLY A 290 -2.48 23.09 70.67
N TYR A 291 -1.21 23.50 70.59
CA TYR A 291 -0.41 23.52 69.35
C TYR A 291 0.67 22.43 69.32
N GLU A 292 0.50 21.38 70.13
CA GLU A 292 1.40 20.23 70.12
C GLU A 292 1.40 19.50 68.76
N VAL A 293 2.52 18.86 68.48
CA VAL A 293 2.76 18.07 67.27
C VAL A 293 3.37 16.75 67.69
N ASP A 294 2.74 15.65 67.30
CA ASP A 294 3.33 14.33 67.39
C ASP A 294 3.99 13.96 66.06
N TYR A 295 5.10 13.22 66.11
CA TYR A 295 5.81 12.73 64.93
C TYR A 295 5.93 11.21 64.96
N TYR A 296 5.58 10.59 63.85
CA TYR A 296 5.73 9.15 63.63
C TYR A 296 6.71 8.89 62.51
N GLU A 297 7.78 8.14 62.81
CA GLU A 297 8.76 7.71 61.84
C GLU A 297 8.23 6.55 60.98
N VAL A 298 8.34 6.69 59.67
CA VAL A 298 7.96 5.69 58.67
C VAL A 298 9.11 5.54 57.68
N ASN A 299 9.74 4.35 57.65
CA ASN A 299 10.67 4.01 56.58
C ASN A 299 9.84 3.59 55.35
N ALA A 300 10.06 4.27 54.23
CA ALA A 300 9.31 4.09 53.00
C ALA A 300 10.27 3.90 51.81
N GLU A 301 9.93 2.97 50.93
CA GLU A 301 10.50 2.82 49.59
C GLU A 301 9.79 3.77 48.58
N PRO A 302 10.15 3.81 47.30
CA PRO A 302 9.34 4.50 46.30
C PRO A 302 7.91 3.93 46.19
N GLY A 303 6.92 4.81 46.15
CA GLY A 303 5.50 4.45 46.17
C GLY A 303 4.58 5.54 46.72
N LEU A 304 3.26 5.32 46.69
CA LEU A 304 2.30 6.27 47.26
C LEU A 304 2.22 6.08 48.79
N MET A 305 2.22 7.19 49.53
CA MET A 305 1.94 7.22 50.96
C MET A 305 0.67 8.05 51.19
N ASP A 306 -0.37 7.40 51.70
CA ASP A 306 -1.62 8.03 52.14
C ASP A 306 -1.67 8.05 53.67
N VAL A 307 -2.02 9.20 54.23
CA VAL A 307 -2.22 9.38 55.67
C VAL A 307 -3.65 9.83 55.90
N SER A 308 -4.34 9.18 56.84
CA SER A 308 -5.66 9.54 57.30
C SER A 308 -5.67 9.69 58.81
N VAL A 309 -6.03 10.86 59.33
CA VAL A 309 -6.11 11.14 60.76
C VAL A 309 -7.57 11.33 61.16
N SER A 310 -8.05 10.47 62.06
CA SER A 310 -9.42 10.52 62.60
C SER A 310 -9.42 10.86 64.08
N TRP A 311 -10.40 11.64 64.56
CA TRP A 311 -10.57 11.97 65.98
C TRP A 311 -12.04 12.01 66.41
N GLY A 312 -12.32 12.15 67.72
CA GLY A 312 -13.67 11.93 68.27
C GLY A 312 -14.48 13.19 68.61
N ASN A 313 -14.00 14.40 68.31
CA ASN A 313 -14.63 15.65 68.75
C ASN A 313 -14.56 16.75 67.68
N SER A 314 -15.02 17.96 68.01
CA SER A 314 -15.08 19.10 67.07
C SER A 314 -13.78 19.89 66.95
N ASN A 315 -12.66 19.38 67.48
CA ASN A 315 -11.38 20.05 67.33
C ASN A 315 -10.83 19.88 65.91
N ASP A 316 -9.77 20.62 65.59
CA ASP A 316 -9.17 20.65 64.26
C ASP A 316 -7.75 20.06 64.34
N ILE A 317 -7.52 18.95 63.65
CA ILE A 317 -6.25 18.23 63.63
C ILE A 317 -5.79 18.07 62.18
N ASP A 318 -4.60 18.56 61.89
CA ASP A 318 -3.96 18.48 60.60
C ASP A 318 -2.98 17.30 60.54
N CYS A 319 -2.83 16.72 59.35
CA CYS A 319 -1.79 15.73 59.04
C CYS A 319 -0.74 16.32 58.11
N TYR A 320 0.51 15.89 58.26
CA TYR A 320 1.63 16.29 57.41
C TYR A 320 2.49 15.07 57.08
N ILE A 321 3.05 15.04 55.88
CA ILE A 321 4.12 14.12 55.47
C ILE A 321 5.39 14.97 55.31
N CYS A 322 6.49 14.60 55.96
CA CYS A 322 7.74 15.38 56.02
C CYS A 322 8.97 14.51 55.75
N GLN A 323 10.04 15.09 55.20
CA GLN A 323 11.36 14.43 55.06
C GLN A 323 12.22 14.52 56.34
N SER A 324 11.79 15.29 57.32
CA SER A 324 12.44 15.45 58.63
C SER A 324 11.35 15.70 59.70
N PRO A 325 11.63 15.56 61.00
CA PRO A 325 10.64 15.80 62.07
C PRO A 325 10.39 17.30 62.28
N ASP A 326 10.06 18.02 61.20
CA ASP A 326 9.72 19.44 61.16
C ASP A 326 8.50 19.64 60.24
N TYR A 327 7.33 19.83 60.86
CA TYR A 327 6.06 20.05 60.15
C TYR A 327 6.04 21.34 59.32
N THR A 328 6.98 22.27 59.53
CA THR A 328 7.06 23.51 58.74
C THR A 328 7.69 23.29 57.36
N SER A 329 8.39 22.17 57.17
CA SER A 329 8.96 21.71 55.90
C SER A 329 8.30 20.39 55.49
N TYR A 330 7.06 20.49 55.02
CA TYR A 330 6.23 19.35 54.63
C TYR A 330 6.24 19.13 53.11
N LEU A 331 6.00 17.88 52.72
CA LEU A 331 5.79 17.41 51.35
C LEU A 331 4.31 17.41 50.98
N ALA A 332 3.45 17.03 51.94
CA ALA A 332 2.00 17.07 51.81
C ALA A 332 1.36 17.43 53.15
N ARG A 333 0.19 18.07 53.11
CA ARG A 333 -0.57 18.49 54.29
C ARG A 333 -2.07 18.37 54.04
N GLY A 334 -2.79 17.83 55.02
CA GLY A 334 -4.24 18.00 55.18
C GLY A 334 -4.49 19.21 56.09
N TYR A 335 -5.34 20.14 55.64
CA TYR A 335 -5.64 21.39 56.33
C TYR A 335 -7.12 21.76 56.26
N THR A 336 -7.98 20.77 56.05
CA THR A 336 -9.43 20.95 56.12
C THR A 336 -9.92 20.71 57.54
N THR A 337 -11.17 21.09 57.83
CA THR A 337 -11.82 20.74 59.09
C THR A 337 -12.53 19.38 59.02
N SER A 338 -12.11 18.51 58.10
CA SER A 338 -12.78 17.24 57.82
C SER A 338 -12.28 16.17 58.77
N ASN A 339 -13.12 15.18 59.06
CA ASN A 339 -12.77 14.05 59.91
C ASN A 339 -13.25 12.76 59.24
N PRO A 340 -12.35 11.90 58.72
CA PRO A 340 -10.89 12.04 58.79
C PRO A 340 -10.32 13.21 57.97
N GLU A 341 -9.16 13.71 58.41
CA GLU A 341 -8.28 14.57 57.62
C GLU A 341 -7.27 13.70 56.86
N THR A 342 -6.99 14.01 55.59
CA THR A 342 -6.12 13.17 54.74
C THR A 342 -5.05 13.95 54.01
N CYS A 343 -3.87 13.34 53.87
CA CYS A 343 -2.77 13.86 53.06
C CYS A 343 -2.02 12.72 52.36
N SER A 344 -1.66 12.93 51.09
CA SER A 344 -1.02 11.92 50.25
C SER A 344 0.24 12.46 49.59
N TYR A 345 1.26 11.63 49.44
CA TYR A 345 2.51 11.99 48.77
C TYR A 345 3.14 10.81 48.05
N THR A 346 3.61 11.01 46.83
CA THR A 346 4.38 10.02 46.07
C THR A 346 5.84 10.08 46.48
N ILE A 347 6.31 9.03 47.16
CA ILE A 347 7.70 8.81 47.53
C ILE A 347 8.47 8.41 46.27
N THR A 348 9.47 9.19 45.89
CA THR A 348 10.33 8.92 44.72
C THR A 348 11.70 8.37 45.09
N THR A 349 12.08 8.44 46.37
CA THR A 349 13.38 7.97 46.86
C THR A 349 13.16 7.20 48.16
N ALA A 350 13.73 6.00 48.26
CA ALA A 350 13.70 5.24 49.49
C ALA A 350 14.34 6.03 50.65
N GLY A 351 13.72 6.02 51.83
CA GLY A 351 14.22 6.76 52.97
C GLY A 351 13.27 6.82 54.15
N THR A 352 13.67 7.59 55.15
CA THR A 352 12.88 7.82 56.36
C THR A 352 12.03 9.08 56.19
N TYR A 353 10.73 8.92 56.38
CA TYR A 353 9.73 9.98 56.35
C TYR A 353 9.05 10.10 57.71
N TYR A 354 8.43 11.25 57.96
CA TYR A 354 7.77 11.56 59.22
C TYR A 354 6.33 11.98 58.98
N ILE A 355 5.40 11.35 59.71
CA ILE A 355 4.01 11.81 59.78
C ILE A 355 3.88 12.74 60.97
N ALA A 356 3.56 14.01 60.72
CA ALA A 356 3.26 14.95 61.78
C ALA A 356 1.74 15.05 61.98
N VAL A 357 1.28 14.95 63.22
CA VAL A 357 -0.12 15.17 63.59
C VAL A 357 -0.17 16.37 64.52
N ARG A 358 -0.87 17.43 64.10
CA ARG A 358 -0.86 18.72 64.81
C ARG A 358 -2.26 19.21 65.10
N MET A 359 -2.47 19.68 66.31
CA MET A 359 -3.70 20.39 66.65
C MET A 359 -3.63 21.86 66.25
N TYR A 360 -4.70 22.38 65.64
CA TYR A 360 -4.78 23.76 65.14
C TYR A 360 -5.58 24.71 66.04
N THR A 361 -5.80 24.36 67.32
CA THR A 361 -6.59 25.17 68.26
C THR A 361 -5.95 25.33 69.63
N SER A 362 -5.78 26.57 70.10
CA SER A 362 -5.02 26.91 71.31
C SER A 362 -5.71 26.63 72.66
N SER A 363 -7.00 26.33 72.69
CA SER A 363 -7.81 26.23 73.92
C SER A 363 -8.40 24.84 74.18
N ALA A 364 -8.07 23.85 73.35
CA ALA A 364 -8.69 22.53 73.40
C ALA A 364 -8.01 21.60 74.41
N SER A 365 -8.82 20.82 75.12
CA SER A 365 -8.36 19.68 75.92
C SER A 365 -7.73 18.61 75.02
N SER A 366 -6.78 17.84 75.58
CA SER A 366 -6.15 16.69 74.90
C SER A 366 -7.17 15.87 74.11
N THR A 367 -6.91 15.71 72.82
CA THR A 367 -7.78 14.99 71.87
C THR A 367 -7.07 13.77 71.36
N ALA A 368 -7.66 12.60 71.62
CA ALA A 368 -7.19 11.35 71.06
C ALA A 368 -7.48 11.29 69.56
N TYR A 369 -6.52 10.78 68.80
CA TYR A 369 -6.64 10.55 67.36
C TYR A 369 -6.09 9.17 66.98
N THR A 370 -6.48 8.71 65.79
CA THR A 370 -5.87 7.57 65.09
C THR A 370 -5.36 8.07 63.74
N ALA A 371 -4.06 7.95 63.50
CA ALA A 371 -3.42 8.23 62.23
C ALA A 371 -3.13 6.90 61.52
N THR A 372 -3.92 6.58 60.49
CA THR A 372 -3.73 5.43 59.62
C THR A 372 -2.84 5.84 58.46
N VAL A 373 -1.70 5.18 58.33
CA VAL A 373 -0.79 5.34 57.18
C VAL A 373 -0.99 4.15 56.26
N GLY A 374 -1.57 4.39 55.08
CA GLY A 374 -1.59 3.47 53.96
C GLY A 374 -0.33 3.68 53.13
N TYR A 375 0.49 2.64 53.02
CA TYR A 375 1.70 2.69 52.21
C TYR A 375 1.64 1.64 51.10
N TYR A 376 1.83 2.08 49.87
CA TYR A 376 1.73 1.28 48.66
C TYR A 376 3.13 1.16 48.05
N THR A 377 3.85 0.07 48.37
CA THR A 377 5.17 -0.21 47.75
C THR A 377 4.97 -0.58 46.29
N ILE A 378 5.65 0.11 45.38
CA ILE A 378 5.73 -0.28 43.98
C ILE A 378 7.08 -0.99 43.80
N SER A 379 7.10 -2.31 43.98
CA SER A 379 8.27 -3.11 43.62
C SER A 379 8.21 -3.39 42.12
N GLY A 380 8.88 -2.53 41.32
CA GLY A 380 9.11 -2.77 39.89
C GLY A 380 8.23 -1.99 38.90
N GLY A 381 7.70 -0.82 39.27
CA GLY A 381 6.97 0.04 38.35
C GLY A 381 7.91 0.90 37.51
N ASP A 382 7.60 1.00 36.22
CA ASP A 382 8.24 1.91 35.30
C ASP A 382 7.63 3.32 35.41
N TYR A 383 8.49 4.33 35.43
CA TYR A 383 8.12 5.75 35.54
C TYR A 383 8.78 6.61 34.46
N GLU A 384 9.64 6.01 33.64
CA GLU A 384 10.12 6.67 32.44
C GLU A 384 8.96 6.69 31.46
N LYS A 385 8.76 7.84 30.81
CA LYS A 385 7.66 8.00 29.86
C LYS A 385 8.17 7.55 28.48
N PRO A 386 7.26 7.08 27.62
CA PRO A 386 7.62 6.80 26.24
C PRO A 386 8.08 8.09 25.54
N VAL A 387 9.07 7.98 24.68
CA VAL A 387 9.45 9.02 23.72
C VAL A 387 8.61 8.81 22.47
N VAL A 388 7.94 9.86 21.99
CA VAL A 388 7.14 9.83 20.76
C VAL A 388 7.54 10.99 19.86
N SER A 389 7.56 10.75 18.54
CA SER A 389 7.81 11.78 17.54
C SER A 389 7.06 11.51 16.24
N ILE A 390 6.35 12.52 15.74
CA ILE A 390 5.69 12.51 14.43
C ILE A 390 6.78 12.65 13.35
N THR A 391 6.79 11.71 12.41
CA THR A 391 7.78 11.63 11.32
C THR A 391 7.21 12.06 9.97
N ALA A 392 5.89 11.96 9.78
CA ALA A 392 5.18 12.50 8.64
C ALA A 392 3.71 12.78 9.02
N PRO A 393 3.08 13.84 8.48
CA PRO A 393 3.70 14.90 7.69
C PRO A 393 4.66 15.76 8.54
N THR A 394 5.49 16.60 7.91
CA THR A 394 6.35 17.54 8.65
C THR A 394 5.54 18.68 9.24
N ASN A 395 6.05 19.29 10.31
CA ASN A 395 5.41 20.47 10.89
C ASN A 395 5.37 21.64 9.90
N GLY A 396 4.19 22.21 9.70
CA GLY A 396 3.89 23.26 8.73
C GLY A 396 3.36 22.74 7.39
N ALA A 397 3.23 21.42 7.20
CA ALA A 397 2.86 20.89 5.91
C ALA A 397 1.42 21.18 5.48
N THR A 398 1.16 21.24 4.18
CA THR A 398 -0.16 21.36 3.55
C THR A 398 -0.56 19.97 3.13
N VAL A 399 -1.78 19.61 3.44
CA VAL A 399 -2.31 18.27 3.29
C VAL A 399 -3.64 18.33 2.56
N GLN A 400 -3.84 17.41 1.64
CA GLN A 400 -5.05 17.28 0.84
C GLN A 400 -5.39 15.79 0.67
N ASP A 401 -6.62 15.50 0.25
CA ASP A 401 -7.11 14.13 0.08
C ASP A 401 -6.89 13.26 1.33
N THR A 402 -6.46 12.01 1.17
CA THR A 402 -6.13 11.11 2.27
C THR A 402 -4.62 11.05 2.47
N ILE A 403 -4.16 11.39 3.67
CA ILE A 403 -2.74 11.32 4.05
C ILE A 403 -2.48 10.23 5.09
N SER A 404 -1.21 9.83 5.23
CA SER A 404 -0.74 8.92 6.28
C SER A 404 0.08 9.69 7.32
N ILE A 405 -0.33 9.64 8.58
CA ILE A 405 0.37 10.25 9.70
C ILE A 405 1.24 9.17 10.35
N SER A 406 2.55 9.25 10.17
CA SER A 406 3.52 8.27 10.69
C SER A 406 4.22 8.79 11.94
N ALA A 407 4.43 7.92 12.93
CA ALA A 407 5.13 8.27 14.16
C ALA A 407 6.12 7.19 14.61
N THR A 408 7.13 7.60 15.36
CA THR A 408 8.01 6.71 16.12
C THR A 408 7.66 6.80 17.59
N ALA A 409 7.70 5.67 18.29
CA ALA A 409 7.60 5.64 19.73
C ALA A 409 8.51 4.58 20.32
N THR A 410 9.23 4.92 21.39
CA THR A 410 10.16 4.03 22.10
C THR A 410 10.07 4.24 23.59
N ASP A 411 10.32 3.18 24.36
CA ASP A 411 10.29 3.21 25.82
C ASP A 411 11.26 2.15 26.38
N ASN A 412 11.69 2.28 27.64
CA ASN A 412 12.61 1.35 28.31
C ASN A 412 11.95 0.01 28.69
N VAL A 413 10.62 -0.05 28.79
CA VAL A 413 9.84 -1.27 29.08
C VAL A 413 8.91 -1.64 27.94
N GLY A 414 8.67 -0.71 27.01
CA GLY A 414 8.02 -0.97 25.73
C GLY A 414 6.77 -0.11 25.54
N VAL A 415 6.43 0.16 24.29
CA VAL A 415 5.26 0.97 23.94
C VAL A 415 4.09 0.02 23.65
N VAL A 416 2.95 0.23 24.33
CA VAL A 416 1.76 -0.63 24.21
C VAL A 416 0.81 -0.13 23.12
N LYS A 417 0.76 1.19 22.88
CA LYS A 417 -0.03 1.80 21.81
C LYS A 417 0.37 3.24 21.53
N THR A 418 0.01 3.72 20.36
CA THR A 418 -0.13 5.15 20.07
C THR A 418 -1.60 5.52 19.86
N GLN A 419 -1.90 6.81 20.03
CA GLN A 419 -3.20 7.39 19.72
C GLN A 419 -3.01 8.63 18.87
N TYR A 420 -3.90 8.83 17.90
CA TYR A 420 -3.89 9.97 16.97
C TYR A 420 -5.18 10.77 17.12
N LYS A 421 -5.08 12.10 16.99
CA LYS A 421 -6.26 12.97 16.84
C LYS A 421 -5.91 14.19 15.98
N ILE A 422 -6.96 14.78 15.39
CA ILE A 422 -6.93 16.08 14.73
C ILE A 422 -7.65 17.09 15.63
N ASP A 423 -7.00 18.22 15.91
CA ASP A 423 -7.46 19.30 16.77
C ASP A 423 -8.00 18.81 18.13
N ALA A 424 -9.22 19.21 18.48
CA ALA A 424 -9.97 18.79 19.65
C ALA A 424 -10.84 17.55 19.38
N GLY A 425 -10.56 16.80 18.31
CA GLY A 425 -11.27 15.59 17.90
C GLY A 425 -11.05 14.40 18.81
N ALA A 426 -11.66 13.27 18.43
CA ALA A 426 -11.54 12.01 19.17
C ALA A 426 -10.17 11.35 18.92
N TRP A 427 -9.69 10.62 19.93
CA TRP A 427 -8.50 9.77 19.81
C TRP A 427 -8.83 8.48 19.05
N THR A 428 -7.92 8.07 18.17
CA THR A 428 -7.93 6.79 17.47
C THR A 428 -6.68 6.00 17.86
N ASP A 429 -6.86 4.75 18.28
CA ASP A 429 -5.76 3.89 18.72
C ASP A 429 -5.05 3.23 17.51
N ASP A 430 -3.73 3.15 17.58
CA ASP A 430 -2.89 2.29 16.76
C ASP A 430 -2.01 1.44 17.69
N LEU A 431 -2.15 0.13 17.56
CA LEU A 431 -1.59 -0.85 18.49
C LEU A 431 -0.31 -1.50 17.96
N THR A 432 0.10 -1.20 16.73
CA THR A 432 1.19 -1.93 16.06
C THR A 432 2.19 -0.99 15.39
N ALA A 433 3.47 -1.14 15.72
CA ALA A 433 4.54 -0.49 14.96
C ALA A 433 4.73 -1.17 13.58
N PRO A 434 5.10 -0.44 12.52
CA PRO A 434 5.34 1.01 12.46
C PRO A 434 4.04 1.80 12.62
N TYR A 435 4.04 2.77 13.54
CA TYR A 435 2.81 3.47 13.92
C TYR A 435 2.39 4.44 12.81
N SER A 436 1.18 4.26 12.30
CA SER A 436 0.65 5.03 11.19
C SER A 436 -0.87 5.09 11.22
N TRP A 437 -1.41 6.29 10.99
CA TRP A 437 -2.85 6.51 10.90
C TRP A 437 -3.23 7.24 9.61
N SER A 438 -4.22 6.70 8.89
CA SER A 438 -4.75 7.32 7.68
C SER A 438 -5.83 8.35 8.02
N TRP A 439 -5.65 9.57 7.53
CA TRP A 439 -6.59 10.67 7.71
C TRP A 439 -7.11 11.18 6.36
N ASP A 440 -8.42 11.10 6.16
CA ASP A 440 -9.15 11.73 5.05
C ASP A 440 -9.40 13.22 5.36
N THR A 441 -8.53 14.07 4.80
CA THR A 441 -8.56 15.53 5.01
C THR A 441 -9.76 16.18 4.32
N THR A 442 -10.39 15.53 3.32
CA THR A 442 -11.56 16.07 2.60
C THR A 442 -12.78 16.27 3.50
N THR A 443 -12.74 15.70 4.70
CA THR A 443 -13.77 15.82 5.73
C THR A 443 -13.49 16.93 6.75
N ALA A 444 -12.28 17.51 6.72
CA ALA A 444 -11.88 18.63 7.56
C ALA A 444 -12.23 19.97 6.91
N SER A 445 -12.17 21.05 7.70
CA SER A 445 -12.27 22.41 7.16
C SER A 445 -10.96 22.80 6.47
N GLU A 446 -11.02 23.80 5.60
CA GLU A 446 -9.79 24.40 5.05
C GLU A 446 -9.05 25.22 6.09
N GLY A 447 -7.71 25.27 5.96
CA GLY A 447 -6.83 26.06 6.82
C GLY A 447 -6.09 25.24 7.87
N SER A 448 -5.64 25.89 8.93
CA SER A 448 -4.71 25.27 9.89
C SER A 448 -5.38 24.23 10.80
N HIS A 449 -4.74 23.07 10.92
CA HIS A 449 -5.12 21.94 11.77
C HIS A 449 -3.93 21.45 12.61
N SER A 450 -4.18 20.98 13.83
CA SER A 450 -3.19 20.36 14.70
C SER A 450 -3.30 18.85 14.66
N ILE A 451 -2.21 18.16 14.35
CA ILE A 451 -2.09 16.70 14.50
C ILE A 451 -1.39 16.44 15.83
N THR A 452 -2.00 15.62 16.70
CA THR A 452 -1.37 15.20 17.96
C THR A 452 -1.30 13.68 18.02
N VAL A 453 -0.12 13.17 18.35
CA VAL A 453 0.14 11.74 18.59
C VAL A 453 0.54 11.54 20.05
N ARG A 454 -0.03 10.54 20.71
CA ARG A 454 0.27 10.16 22.09
C ARG A 454 0.75 8.72 22.14
N ALA A 455 1.87 8.43 22.79
CA ALA A 455 2.31 7.05 23.04
C ALA A 455 2.07 6.66 24.50
N TYR A 456 1.73 5.40 24.75
CA TYR A 456 1.61 4.80 26.07
C TYR A 456 2.62 3.66 26.25
N ASP A 457 3.23 3.57 27.42
CA ASP A 457 4.00 2.40 27.83
C ASP A 457 3.12 1.34 28.54
N GLU A 458 3.73 0.23 28.93
CA GLU A 458 3.06 -0.87 29.63
C GLU A 458 2.71 -0.56 31.11
N ALA A 459 3.36 0.44 31.72
CA ALA A 459 3.01 0.94 33.06
C ALA A 459 1.90 2.01 33.04
N GLY A 460 1.48 2.44 31.85
CA GLY A 460 0.46 3.45 31.63
C GLY A 460 0.98 4.90 31.66
N ASN A 461 2.30 5.13 31.67
CA ASN A 461 2.80 6.48 31.42
C ASN A 461 2.63 6.82 29.94
N TYR A 462 2.57 8.13 29.65
CA TYR A 462 2.37 8.62 28.30
C TYR A 462 3.11 9.93 28.05
N GLU A 463 3.43 10.16 26.78
CA GLU A 463 3.89 11.45 26.27
C GLU A 463 3.21 11.75 24.93
N GLU A 464 3.20 13.02 24.55
CA GLU A 464 2.60 13.51 23.32
C GLU A 464 3.62 14.25 22.44
N ASP A 465 3.42 14.18 21.14
CA ASP A 465 4.02 15.07 20.15
C ASP A 465 2.91 15.71 19.30
N SER A 466 3.14 16.93 18.83
CA SER A 466 2.14 17.68 18.07
C SER A 466 2.77 18.56 17.00
N ILE A 467 2.16 18.54 15.81
CA ILE A 467 2.52 19.40 14.69
C ILE A 467 1.30 20.17 14.19
N SER A 468 1.54 21.29 13.51
CA SER A 468 0.52 22.02 12.76
C SER A 468 0.63 21.68 11.28
N VAL A 469 -0.49 21.56 10.59
CA VAL A 469 -0.60 21.42 9.13
C VAL A 469 -1.65 22.39 8.60
N THR A 470 -1.71 22.58 7.29
CA THR A 470 -2.76 23.33 6.59
C THR A 470 -3.53 22.37 5.71
N VAL A 471 -4.85 22.25 5.90
CA VAL A 471 -5.71 21.50 4.98
C VAL A 471 -6.07 22.41 3.82
N ASP A 472 -5.86 21.94 2.60
CA ASP A 472 -6.31 22.59 1.37
C ASP A 472 -6.92 21.57 0.41
N ASN A 473 -8.23 21.39 0.50
CA ASN A 473 -9.04 20.55 -0.39
C ASN A 473 -9.88 21.38 -1.36
N ILE A 474 -9.65 22.70 -1.47
CA ILE A 474 -10.31 23.51 -2.48
C ILE A 474 -9.65 23.15 -3.82
N PRO A 475 -10.37 22.50 -4.76
CA PRO A 475 -9.84 22.34 -6.10
C PRO A 475 -9.62 23.74 -6.66
N SER A 476 -8.45 23.99 -7.25
CA SER A 476 -8.18 25.27 -7.91
C SER A 476 -9.37 25.64 -8.79
N SER A 477 -9.85 26.88 -8.66
CA SER A 477 -11.17 27.23 -9.21
C SER A 477 -11.17 27.35 -10.75
N GLY A 478 -9.99 27.18 -11.36
CA GLY A 478 -9.79 26.94 -12.78
C GLY A 478 -8.95 25.67 -13.06
N GLY A 479 -8.82 25.29 -14.32
CA GLY A 479 -8.11 24.06 -14.70
C GLY A 479 -6.59 24.16 -14.51
N LYS A 480 -5.89 23.04 -14.70
CA LYS A 480 -4.43 22.99 -14.77
C LYS A 480 -3.95 23.15 -16.22
N PHE A 481 -3.06 24.11 -16.48
CA PHE A 481 -2.55 24.44 -17.82
C PHE A 481 -1.04 24.63 -17.83
N ALA A 482 -0.35 24.22 -18.89
CA ALA A 482 1.09 24.39 -18.96
C ALA A 482 1.59 24.77 -20.36
N LEU A 483 2.69 25.49 -20.39
CA LEU A 483 3.54 25.68 -21.56
C LEU A 483 4.92 25.09 -21.24
N ILE A 484 5.32 24.10 -22.04
CA ILE A 484 6.63 23.45 -21.97
C ILE A 484 7.41 23.82 -23.23
N VAL A 485 8.65 24.28 -23.05
CA VAL A 485 9.58 24.62 -24.12
C VAL A 485 10.88 23.84 -23.92
N GLY A 486 11.29 23.04 -24.90
CA GLY A 486 12.55 22.29 -24.86
C GLY A 486 13.24 22.35 -26.21
N ILE A 487 14.46 22.89 -26.27
CA ILE A 487 15.14 23.17 -27.54
C ILE A 487 16.55 22.58 -27.51
N SER A 488 16.76 21.48 -28.22
CA SER A 488 18.09 20.89 -28.37
C SER A 488 18.75 21.35 -29.67
N ASP A 489 18.01 21.37 -30.78
CA ASP A 489 18.56 21.71 -32.10
C ASP A 489 18.16 23.12 -32.55
N TYR A 490 19.13 24.03 -32.51
CA TYR A 490 18.91 25.44 -32.81
C TYR A 490 19.10 25.75 -34.29
N LYS A 491 18.36 26.74 -34.78
CA LYS A 491 18.42 27.11 -36.20
C LYS A 491 19.75 27.76 -36.62
N ALA A 492 20.35 28.57 -35.74
CA ALA A 492 21.52 29.39 -36.09
C ALA A 492 22.63 29.44 -35.03
N ILE A 493 22.39 28.90 -33.84
CA ILE A 493 23.40 28.79 -32.77
C ILE A 493 23.78 27.32 -32.54
N SER A 494 24.64 27.05 -31.56
CA SER A 494 25.10 25.68 -31.30
C SER A 494 24.02 24.85 -30.63
N ASP A 495 23.93 23.57 -30.99
CA ASP A 495 22.95 22.65 -30.43
C ASP A 495 23.31 22.22 -28.99
N LEU A 496 22.29 21.82 -28.24
CA LEU A 496 22.32 21.16 -26.94
C LEU A 496 21.89 19.69 -27.09
N SER A 497 21.95 18.93 -26.00
CA SER A 497 21.80 17.48 -26.08
C SER A 497 20.52 16.90 -25.49
N TYR A 498 19.88 17.58 -24.53
CA TYR A 498 18.87 16.94 -23.65
C TYR A 498 17.63 17.78 -23.34
N CYS A 499 17.46 18.94 -23.99
CA CYS A 499 16.38 19.85 -23.65
C CYS A 499 15.00 19.33 -24.12
N ASP A 500 14.98 18.49 -25.15
CA ASP A 500 13.80 17.76 -25.61
C ASP A 500 13.44 16.57 -24.71
N GLU A 501 14.42 15.89 -24.12
CA GLU A 501 14.19 14.94 -23.01
C GLU A 501 13.63 15.65 -21.77
N ASP A 502 14.18 16.80 -21.36
CA ASP A 502 13.65 17.60 -20.24
C ASP A 502 12.18 17.97 -20.44
N ALA A 503 11.82 18.42 -21.65
CA ALA A 503 10.43 18.72 -21.99
C ALA A 503 9.54 17.47 -21.93
N THR A 504 10.07 16.31 -22.31
CA THR A 504 9.36 15.03 -22.24
C THR A 504 9.09 14.62 -20.79
N ASP A 505 10.08 14.75 -19.91
CA ASP A 505 9.96 14.37 -18.51
C ASP A 505 8.96 15.27 -17.77
N TRP A 506 9.03 16.58 -18.00
CA TRP A 506 8.04 17.52 -17.48
C TRP A 506 6.63 17.25 -18.00
N PHE A 507 6.46 16.96 -19.29
CA PHE A 507 5.15 16.61 -19.85
C PHE A 507 4.58 15.37 -19.16
N ASN A 508 5.40 14.34 -18.98
CA ASN A 508 4.99 13.10 -18.34
C ASN A 508 4.63 13.33 -16.87
N TYR A 509 5.45 14.07 -16.12
CA TYR A 509 5.17 14.37 -14.72
C TYR A 509 3.87 15.15 -14.56
N LEU A 510 3.69 16.24 -15.31
CA LEU A 510 2.48 17.06 -15.21
C LEU A 510 1.22 16.26 -15.54
N THR A 511 1.24 15.48 -16.61
CA THR A 511 0.04 14.78 -17.10
C THR A 511 -0.27 13.48 -16.36
N GLN A 512 0.75 12.78 -15.86
CA GLN A 512 0.57 11.47 -15.22
C GLN A 512 0.54 11.56 -13.69
N VAL A 513 1.16 12.59 -13.11
CA VAL A 513 1.26 12.76 -11.65
C VAL A 513 0.41 13.93 -11.17
N CYS A 514 0.59 15.11 -11.76
CA CYS A 514 -0.03 16.35 -11.26
C CYS A 514 -1.46 16.60 -11.77
N GLY A 515 -2.00 15.70 -12.60
CA GLY A 515 -3.39 15.75 -13.07
C GLY A 515 -3.66 16.75 -14.19
N TYR A 516 -2.63 17.23 -14.89
CA TYR A 516 -2.82 18.09 -16.06
C TYR A 516 -3.42 17.28 -17.22
N SER A 517 -4.49 17.80 -17.84
CA SER A 517 -4.98 17.22 -19.09
C SER A 517 -3.95 17.45 -20.19
N SER A 518 -3.59 16.43 -20.96
CA SER A 518 -2.65 16.56 -22.09
C SER A 518 -3.10 17.59 -23.14
N GLU A 519 -4.41 17.88 -23.24
CA GLU A 519 -4.94 18.92 -24.12
C GLU A 519 -4.62 20.34 -23.62
N ASN A 520 -4.44 20.50 -22.31
CA ASN A 520 -4.12 21.77 -21.65
C ASN A 520 -2.61 22.00 -21.46
N VAL A 521 -1.76 21.07 -21.91
CA VAL A 521 -0.30 21.20 -21.90
C VAL A 521 0.17 21.46 -23.32
N ILE A 522 0.72 22.64 -23.57
CA ILE A 522 1.31 23.00 -24.87
C ILE A 522 2.80 22.68 -24.85
N VAL A 523 3.29 21.99 -25.87
CA VAL A 523 4.71 21.65 -26.00
C VAL A 523 5.29 22.27 -27.27
N LEU A 524 6.24 23.18 -27.11
CA LEU A 524 7.00 23.79 -28.20
C LEU A 524 8.43 23.28 -28.21
N GLY A 525 8.95 22.99 -29.40
CA GLY A 525 10.27 22.39 -29.54
C GLY A 525 11.00 22.78 -30.83
N ASP A 526 11.94 21.94 -31.24
CA ASP A 526 12.75 22.12 -32.44
C ASP A 526 12.28 21.24 -33.62
N GLY A 527 13.15 21.05 -34.63
CA GLY A 527 12.82 20.29 -35.83
C GLY A 527 12.60 18.78 -35.60
N HIS A 528 13.03 18.23 -34.48
CA HIS A 528 12.96 16.80 -34.18
C HIS A 528 11.65 16.41 -33.49
N THR A 529 10.54 16.63 -34.20
CA THR A 529 9.16 16.41 -33.70
C THR A 529 8.87 15.04 -33.07
N THR A 530 9.66 14.01 -33.35
CA THR A 530 9.50 12.66 -32.77
C THR A 530 10.08 12.50 -31.37
N ASN A 531 10.86 13.47 -30.90
CA ASN A 531 11.49 13.43 -29.59
C ASN A 531 10.54 13.90 -28.49
N TYR A 532 9.42 14.52 -28.85
CA TYR A 532 8.44 15.05 -27.91
C TYR A 532 7.20 14.14 -27.81
N PRO A 533 6.63 13.96 -26.60
CA PRO A 533 5.39 13.18 -26.40
C PRO A 533 4.16 13.87 -27.00
N LYS A 534 4.22 15.20 -27.12
CA LYS A 534 3.28 16.06 -27.83
C LYS A 534 4.10 17.15 -28.53
N TYR A 535 3.65 17.60 -29.70
CA TYR A 535 4.35 18.65 -30.46
C TYR A 535 3.34 19.65 -31.04
N ASP A 536 3.28 20.84 -30.46
CA ASP A 536 2.34 21.90 -30.83
C ASP A 536 2.96 22.96 -31.76
N GLY A 537 4.28 23.00 -31.88
CA GLY A 537 4.95 23.85 -32.84
C GLY A 537 6.42 24.12 -32.54
N TYR A 538 7.05 24.89 -33.42
CA TYR A 538 8.40 25.40 -33.18
C TYR A 538 8.40 26.38 -32.00
N ALA A 539 9.41 26.29 -31.15
CA ALA A 539 9.70 27.22 -30.08
C ALA A 539 10.35 28.51 -30.60
N THR A 540 9.73 29.16 -31.60
CA THR A 540 10.12 30.51 -32.02
C THR A 540 9.71 31.51 -30.95
N GLU A 541 10.42 32.64 -30.87
CA GLU A 541 10.10 33.69 -29.89
C GLU A 541 8.63 34.13 -30.00
N TYR A 542 8.13 34.27 -31.23
CA TYR A 542 6.72 34.59 -31.51
C TYR A 542 5.75 33.55 -30.91
N ASN A 543 6.02 32.25 -31.12
CA ASN A 543 5.14 31.19 -30.63
C ASN A 543 5.20 31.09 -29.10
N ILE A 544 6.38 31.24 -28.50
CA ILE A 544 6.53 31.25 -27.04
C ILE A 544 5.73 32.43 -26.46
N LYS A 545 5.89 33.65 -26.97
CA LYS A 545 5.09 34.82 -26.54
C LYS A 545 3.59 34.59 -26.70
N TYR A 546 3.17 34.01 -27.84
CA TYR A 546 1.75 33.72 -28.10
C TYR A 546 1.15 32.76 -27.06
N TYR A 547 1.85 31.67 -26.76
CA TYR A 547 1.36 30.68 -25.79
C TYR A 547 1.56 31.13 -24.34
N LEU A 548 2.54 31.96 -24.02
CA LEU A 548 2.65 32.62 -22.71
C LEU A 548 1.45 33.56 -22.48
N GLN A 549 1.02 34.31 -23.48
CA GLN A 549 -0.20 35.14 -23.39
C GLN A 549 -1.46 34.29 -23.20
N TRP A 550 -1.55 33.16 -23.90
CA TRP A 550 -2.63 32.19 -23.67
C TRP A 550 -2.59 31.63 -22.24
N LEU A 551 -1.42 31.24 -21.75
CA LEU A 551 -1.21 30.70 -20.40
C LEU A 551 -1.62 31.73 -19.33
N ALA A 552 -1.18 32.98 -19.46
CA ALA A 552 -1.56 34.08 -18.56
C ALA A 552 -3.08 34.34 -18.54
N SER A 553 -3.80 34.01 -19.61
CA SER A 553 -5.26 34.16 -19.65
C SER A 553 -6.04 33.03 -18.98
N GLN A 554 -5.38 31.96 -18.51
CA GLN A 554 -6.05 30.83 -17.86
C GLN A 554 -6.29 31.11 -16.37
N GLU A 555 -7.47 30.72 -15.90
CA GLU A 555 -7.79 30.62 -14.47
C GLU A 555 -7.34 29.25 -13.93
N GLY A 556 -7.00 29.16 -12.64
CA GLY A 556 -6.52 27.91 -12.00
C GLY A 556 -5.00 27.87 -11.81
N ASP A 557 -4.40 26.71 -12.04
CA ASP A 557 -2.95 26.52 -11.87
C ASP A 557 -2.24 26.53 -13.23
N VAL A 558 -1.22 27.38 -13.37
CA VAL A 558 -0.45 27.47 -14.61
C VAL A 558 1.03 27.18 -14.39
N ALA A 559 1.65 26.47 -15.33
CA ALA A 559 3.08 26.16 -15.32
C ALA A 559 3.77 26.62 -16.62
N TYR A 560 4.85 27.40 -16.49
CA TYR A 560 5.76 27.71 -17.59
C TYR A 560 7.11 27.03 -17.33
N ILE A 561 7.47 26.08 -18.17
CA ILE A 561 8.67 25.26 -18.04
C ILE A 561 9.50 25.44 -19.31
N THR A 562 10.77 25.77 -19.16
CA THR A 562 11.66 25.97 -20.30
C THR A 562 13.07 25.44 -20.06
N SER A 563 13.63 24.72 -21.03
CA SER A 563 15.01 24.20 -21.05
C SER A 563 15.69 24.55 -22.38
N GLY A 564 16.91 25.10 -22.33
CA GLY A 564 17.67 25.49 -23.52
C GLY A 564 18.82 26.47 -23.24
N HIS A 565 19.31 27.13 -24.30
CA HIS A 565 20.30 28.20 -24.18
C HIS A 565 19.72 29.45 -23.52
N GLY A 566 20.54 30.10 -22.72
CA GLY A 566 20.26 31.43 -22.18
C GLY A 566 21.53 32.26 -22.14
N SER A 567 21.37 33.58 -22.04
CA SER A 567 22.47 34.52 -21.96
C SER A 567 22.06 35.76 -21.18
N GLY A 568 23.04 36.49 -20.67
CA GLY A 568 22.80 37.72 -19.94
C GLY A 568 24.09 38.51 -19.74
N ASP A 569 23.96 39.69 -19.15
CA ASP A 569 25.09 40.57 -18.84
C ASP A 569 25.47 40.60 -17.35
N GLY A 570 24.76 39.84 -16.50
CA GLY A 570 24.92 39.86 -15.05
C GLY A 570 24.48 41.18 -14.40
N SER A 571 23.62 41.95 -15.07
CA SER A 571 23.12 43.24 -14.57
C SER A 571 21.64 43.52 -14.89
N GLY A 572 20.82 42.47 -15.02
CA GLY A 572 19.36 42.58 -15.23
C GLY A 572 18.95 42.69 -16.70
N SER A 573 19.62 41.96 -17.59
CA SER A 573 19.21 41.79 -18.99
C SER A 573 19.47 40.35 -19.42
N SER A 574 18.83 39.42 -18.72
CA SER A 574 18.88 37.99 -19.06
C SER A 574 17.82 37.67 -20.09
N TYR A 575 18.14 36.75 -21.00
CA TYR A 575 17.21 36.27 -22.01
C TYR A 575 17.40 34.78 -22.25
N ILE A 576 16.33 34.12 -22.65
CA ILE A 576 16.38 32.77 -23.17
C ILE A 576 16.44 32.81 -24.70
N CYS A 577 17.26 31.94 -25.27
CA CYS A 577 17.38 31.81 -26.72
C CYS A 577 16.21 30.94 -27.23
N ALA A 578 15.33 31.51 -28.05
CA ALA A 578 14.32 30.75 -28.76
C ALA A 578 14.97 29.93 -29.90
N TRP A 579 14.21 29.01 -30.51
CA TRP A 579 14.70 28.15 -31.59
C TRP A 579 15.30 28.94 -32.75
N ASP A 580 14.76 30.14 -33.01
CA ASP A 580 15.18 31.08 -34.04
C ASP A 580 16.15 32.17 -33.55
N CYS A 581 16.74 32.04 -32.36
CA CYS A 581 17.79 32.91 -31.81
C CYS A 581 18.89 33.22 -32.84
N ALA A 582 19.32 34.49 -32.87
CA ALA A 582 20.25 35.08 -33.85
C ALA A 582 19.81 35.05 -35.33
N SER A 583 18.71 34.34 -35.66
CA SER A 583 18.11 34.34 -36.99
C SER A 583 16.93 35.29 -37.10
N GLY A 584 16.14 35.41 -36.02
CA GLY A 584 14.94 36.24 -35.88
C GLY A 584 13.84 35.91 -36.91
N GLU A 585 12.65 35.55 -36.45
CA GLU A 585 11.48 35.40 -37.32
C GLU A 585 10.29 36.25 -36.88
N SER A 586 9.35 36.46 -37.81
CA SER A 586 8.07 37.12 -37.54
C SER A 586 8.14 38.54 -36.95
N GLY A 587 9.30 39.19 -37.05
CA GLY A 587 9.52 40.56 -36.55
C GLY A 587 10.20 40.63 -35.18
N GLU A 588 10.52 39.48 -34.59
CA GLU A 588 11.27 39.36 -33.34
C GLU A 588 12.75 39.01 -33.64
N ASP A 589 13.63 39.10 -32.65
CA ASP A 589 15.08 38.88 -32.80
C ASP A 589 15.55 37.46 -32.43
N GLY A 590 14.65 36.65 -31.86
CA GLY A 590 14.85 35.29 -31.40
C GLY A 590 15.29 35.18 -29.93
N ASP A 591 15.30 36.30 -29.20
CA ASP A 591 15.77 36.41 -27.81
C ASP A 591 14.61 36.84 -26.91
N LEU A 592 14.14 35.96 -26.02
CA LEU A 592 13.04 36.29 -25.11
C LEU A 592 13.59 36.79 -23.77
N TYR A 593 13.44 38.09 -23.51
CA TYR A 593 14.01 38.74 -22.33
C TYR A 593 13.20 38.51 -21.04
N ASP A 594 13.89 38.55 -19.90
CA ASP A 594 13.34 38.52 -18.55
C ASP A 594 12.15 39.47 -18.35
N THR A 595 12.31 40.73 -18.75
CA THR A 595 11.27 41.76 -18.68
C THR A 595 10.06 41.48 -19.58
N GLU A 596 10.23 40.74 -20.67
CA GLU A 596 9.13 40.37 -21.56
C GLU A 596 8.31 39.22 -20.99
N VAL A 597 8.98 38.21 -20.43
CA VAL A 597 8.31 37.10 -19.73
C VAL A 597 7.52 37.66 -18.54
N ALA A 598 8.16 38.48 -17.69
CA ALA A 598 7.48 39.13 -16.58
C ALA A 598 6.34 40.06 -17.06
N GLY A 599 6.56 40.85 -18.11
CA GLY A 599 5.53 41.72 -18.66
C GLY A 599 4.30 40.99 -19.20
N ILE A 600 4.46 39.74 -19.69
CA ILE A 600 3.34 38.89 -20.07
C ILE A 600 2.67 38.29 -18.84
N LEU A 601 3.44 37.69 -17.93
CA LEU A 601 2.93 37.00 -16.74
C LEU A 601 2.33 37.92 -15.66
N ASP A 602 2.63 39.23 -15.67
CA ASP A 602 1.94 40.23 -14.84
C ASP A 602 0.43 40.27 -15.14
N ASN A 603 0.02 39.86 -16.33
CA ASN A 603 -1.40 39.74 -16.70
C ASN A 603 -2.01 38.39 -16.32
N ALA A 604 -1.27 37.50 -15.64
CA ALA A 604 -1.77 36.19 -15.27
C ALA A 604 -2.94 36.30 -14.28
N VAL A 605 -4.06 35.68 -14.65
CA VAL A 605 -5.28 35.58 -13.81
C VAL A 605 -5.36 34.27 -13.02
N ALA A 606 -4.31 33.44 -13.13
CA ALA A 606 -4.17 32.17 -12.44
C ALA A 606 -4.11 32.37 -10.92
N GLU A 607 -4.54 31.34 -10.18
CA GLU A 607 -4.42 31.25 -8.73
C GLU A 607 -2.98 30.94 -8.31
N SER A 608 -2.29 30.12 -9.11
CA SER A 608 -0.88 29.78 -8.95
C SER A 608 -0.14 29.81 -10.30
N VAL A 609 1.11 30.26 -10.27
CA VAL A 609 1.99 30.36 -11.44
C VAL A 609 3.33 29.73 -11.08
N PHE A 610 3.57 28.52 -11.58
CA PHE A 610 4.87 27.86 -11.48
C PHE A 610 5.75 28.22 -12.67
N VAL A 611 7.00 28.63 -12.41
CA VAL A 611 7.99 28.93 -13.44
C VAL A 611 9.26 28.13 -13.21
N PHE A 612 9.67 27.35 -14.20
CA PHE A 612 10.90 26.55 -14.15
C PHE A 612 11.80 26.91 -15.33
N ILE A 613 13.02 27.35 -15.04
CA ILE A 613 13.97 27.87 -16.05
C ILE A 613 15.30 27.13 -15.95
N ASP A 614 15.53 26.19 -16.88
CA ASP A 614 16.80 25.48 -17.06
C ASP A 614 17.59 26.07 -18.24
N HIS A 615 18.07 27.30 -18.03
CA HIS A 615 18.86 28.07 -19.00
C HIS A 615 20.05 28.73 -18.31
N CYS A 616 21.16 28.96 -19.01
CA CYS A 616 22.22 29.81 -18.46
C CYS A 616 21.70 31.23 -18.17
N TYR A 617 22.29 31.92 -17.18
CA TYR A 617 21.90 33.25 -16.72
C TYR A 617 20.44 33.36 -16.21
N SER A 618 19.79 32.22 -15.93
CA SER A 618 18.36 32.15 -15.58
C SER A 618 17.95 32.95 -14.34
N GLY A 619 18.86 33.14 -13.37
CA GLY A 619 18.55 33.85 -12.13
C GLY A 619 18.14 35.31 -12.34
N GLY A 620 18.48 35.92 -13.49
CA GLY A 620 18.03 37.27 -13.82
C GLY A 620 16.52 37.41 -13.98
N PHE A 621 15.80 36.31 -14.26
CA PHE A 621 14.33 36.33 -14.38
C PHE A 621 13.63 36.48 -13.03
N GLY A 622 14.22 35.96 -11.96
CA GLY A 622 13.63 35.94 -10.62
C GLY A 622 13.22 37.32 -10.10
N PRO A 623 14.13 38.32 -10.06
CA PRO A 623 13.81 39.66 -9.62
C PRO A 623 12.68 40.34 -10.40
N GLU A 624 12.61 40.14 -11.72
CA GLU A 624 11.55 40.71 -12.55
C GLU A 624 10.19 40.05 -12.24
N LEU A 625 10.14 38.73 -12.11
CA LEU A 625 8.93 37.99 -11.72
C LEU A 625 8.43 38.39 -10.32
N MET A 626 9.35 38.56 -9.37
CA MET A 626 9.03 38.99 -8.00
C MET A 626 8.60 40.46 -7.91
N SER A 627 8.84 41.25 -8.96
CA SER A 627 8.40 42.64 -9.02
C SER A 627 6.95 42.80 -9.53
N MET A 628 6.37 41.73 -10.06
CA MET A 628 5.02 41.76 -10.65
C MET A 628 3.96 42.03 -9.57
N PRO A 629 2.92 42.84 -9.85
CA PRO A 629 1.74 43.02 -9.02
C PRO A 629 1.08 41.73 -8.50
N ASN A 630 1.11 40.65 -9.29
CA ASN A 630 0.58 39.33 -8.95
C ASN A 630 1.65 38.34 -8.44
N SER A 631 2.85 38.81 -8.10
CA SER A 631 3.98 37.97 -7.65
C SER A 631 3.64 37.03 -6.50
N ASN A 632 2.69 37.38 -5.62
CA ASN A 632 2.23 36.48 -4.55
C ASN A 632 1.69 35.12 -5.03
N ALA A 633 1.33 34.99 -6.31
CA ALA A 633 0.90 33.73 -6.92
C ALA A 633 2.04 32.99 -7.63
N VAL A 634 3.25 33.55 -7.66
CA VAL A 634 4.36 33.07 -8.49
C VAL A 634 5.39 32.35 -7.64
N TYR A 635 5.69 31.12 -8.03
CA TYR A 635 6.85 30.37 -7.56
C TYR A 635 7.77 30.12 -8.76
N CYS A 636 9.04 30.49 -8.63
CA CYS A 636 10.03 30.33 -9.70
C CYS A 636 11.31 29.67 -9.17
N THR A 637 11.84 28.72 -9.94
CA THR A 637 13.18 28.19 -9.73
C THR A 637 14.01 28.22 -11.00
N THR A 638 15.29 28.54 -10.84
CA THR A 638 16.24 28.76 -11.92
C THR A 638 17.48 27.89 -11.72
N THR A 639 18.11 27.39 -12.79
CA THR A 639 19.28 26.51 -12.67
C THR A 639 20.54 27.21 -12.12
N CYS A 640 20.63 28.53 -12.26
CA CYS A 640 21.77 29.32 -11.83
C CYS A 640 21.37 30.78 -11.53
N SER A 641 22.33 31.59 -11.06
CA SER A 641 22.17 33.04 -10.88
C SER A 641 22.14 33.79 -12.22
N ASP A 642 21.95 35.11 -12.16
CA ASP A 642 21.98 36.06 -13.29
C ASP A 642 23.30 36.12 -14.09
N SER A 643 24.31 35.37 -13.67
CA SER A 643 25.66 35.35 -14.22
C SER A 643 26.28 33.95 -14.24
N GLY A 644 25.49 32.93 -13.89
CA GLY A 644 25.89 31.53 -13.87
C GLY A 644 25.52 30.76 -15.13
N TYR A 645 25.92 29.49 -15.15
CA TYR A 645 25.67 28.55 -16.24
C TYR A 645 24.76 27.40 -15.81
N GLY A 646 23.86 27.00 -16.71
CA GLY A 646 23.22 25.69 -16.69
C GLY A 646 24.13 24.61 -17.28
N TYR A 647 23.88 23.36 -16.94
CA TYR A 647 24.73 22.24 -17.34
C TYR A 647 23.91 21.04 -17.81
N ASP A 648 24.41 20.34 -18.83
CA ASP A 648 23.90 19.01 -19.19
C ASP A 648 24.38 17.95 -18.18
N TYR A 649 23.50 17.01 -17.85
CA TYR A 649 23.81 15.82 -17.06
C TYR A 649 23.69 14.54 -17.88
N SER A 650 24.66 14.34 -18.76
CA SER A 650 24.72 13.20 -19.70
C SER A 650 24.54 11.80 -19.11
N ALA A 651 24.80 11.59 -17.82
CA ALA A 651 24.59 10.31 -17.16
C ALA A 651 23.10 9.95 -17.04
N GLN A 652 22.24 10.96 -17.03
CA GLN A 652 20.78 10.84 -16.89
C GLN A 652 20.03 11.31 -18.13
N GLN A 653 20.73 11.97 -19.06
CA GLN A 653 20.17 12.49 -20.31
C GLN A 653 19.18 13.64 -20.09
N ASN A 654 19.54 14.58 -19.21
CA ASN A 654 18.75 15.75 -18.86
C ASN A 654 19.62 17.01 -18.74
N GLY A 655 18.99 18.17 -18.70
CA GLY A 655 19.49 19.33 -17.97
C GLY A 655 19.73 18.97 -16.49
N MET A 656 20.85 19.41 -15.93
CA MET A 656 21.26 19.03 -14.58
C MET A 656 20.22 19.49 -13.55
N TRP A 657 19.67 20.69 -13.70
CA TRP A 657 18.65 21.17 -12.77
C TRP A 657 17.32 20.43 -12.96
N THR A 658 16.91 20.18 -14.20
CA THR A 658 15.75 19.31 -14.48
C THR A 658 15.89 17.95 -13.78
N TYR A 659 17.02 17.25 -13.91
CA TYR A 659 17.22 15.98 -13.21
C TYR A 659 17.14 16.12 -11.67
N PHE A 660 17.87 17.07 -11.08
CA PHE A 660 17.93 17.17 -9.62
C PHE A 660 16.61 17.62 -8.99
N PHE A 661 15.88 18.53 -9.63
CA PHE A 661 14.59 19.01 -9.14
C PHE A 661 13.46 18.02 -9.44
N LEU A 662 13.32 17.59 -10.69
CA LEU A 662 12.21 16.74 -11.11
C LEU A 662 12.46 15.27 -10.76
N GLU A 663 13.46 14.64 -11.37
CA GLU A 663 13.64 13.19 -11.25
C GLU A 663 14.15 12.77 -9.88
N TYR A 664 15.27 13.35 -9.44
CA TYR A 664 15.92 12.98 -8.19
C TYR A 664 15.05 13.32 -6.97
N THR A 665 14.32 14.43 -7.03
CA THR A 665 13.58 14.94 -5.88
C THR A 665 12.08 14.67 -5.96
N LEU A 666 11.35 15.30 -6.87
CA LEU A 666 9.89 15.15 -6.94
C LEU A 666 9.45 13.71 -7.22
N ILE A 667 10.13 13.03 -8.15
CA ILE A 667 9.81 11.65 -8.53
C ILE A 667 10.42 10.66 -7.53
N ASN A 668 11.74 10.64 -7.38
CA ASN A 668 12.41 9.57 -6.64
C ASN A 668 12.40 9.74 -5.12
N HIS A 669 12.57 10.96 -4.60
CA HIS A 669 12.59 11.19 -3.15
C HIS A 669 11.18 11.28 -2.57
N TYR A 670 10.31 12.10 -3.19
CA TYR A 670 8.93 12.31 -2.74
C TYR A 670 7.92 11.33 -3.36
N GLY A 671 8.38 10.37 -4.16
CA GLY A 671 7.55 9.26 -4.65
C GLY A 671 6.45 9.69 -5.61
N SER A 672 6.69 10.74 -6.42
CA SER A 672 5.68 11.33 -7.31
C SER A 672 4.43 11.79 -6.54
N ASN A 673 4.60 12.37 -5.36
CA ASN A 673 3.49 12.97 -4.61
C ASN A 673 3.18 14.38 -5.18
N PRO A 674 2.01 14.59 -5.82
CA PRO A 674 1.66 15.88 -6.41
C PRO A 674 1.45 16.98 -5.36
N SER A 675 1.29 16.62 -4.08
CA SER A 675 1.16 17.57 -2.96
C SER A 675 2.51 17.94 -2.34
N THR A 676 3.63 17.59 -2.99
CA THR A 676 4.96 18.00 -2.53
C THR A 676 5.10 19.51 -2.66
N PHE A 677 5.60 20.14 -1.60
CA PHE A 677 5.94 21.55 -1.64
C PHE A 677 7.18 21.83 -2.47
N MET A 678 7.10 22.86 -3.30
CA MET A 678 8.18 23.27 -4.17
C MET A 678 9.39 23.76 -3.36
N GLU A 679 9.18 24.41 -2.21
CA GLU A 679 10.26 24.87 -1.33
C GLU A 679 11.03 23.67 -0.73
N ASN A 680 10.30 22.64 -0.28
CA ASN A 680 10.92 21.42 0.24
C ASN A 680 11.62 20.61 -0.86
N ALA A 681 11.08 20.64 -2.09
CA ALA A 681 11.72 20.04 -3.25
C ALA A 681 12.99 20.81 -3.63
N PHE A 682 12.95 22.13 -3.63
CA PHE A 682 14.09 23.00 -3.91
C PHE A 682 15.22 22.76 -2.90
N ASP A 683 14.93 22.81 -1.60
CA ASP A 683 15.92 22.57 -0.55
C ASP A 683 16.62 21.21 -0.68
N TYR A 684 15.84 20.16 -0.96
CA TYR A 684 16.39 18.81 -1.11
C TYR A 684 17.21 18.66 -2.41
N ALA A 685 16.71 19.20 -3.52
CA ALA A 685 17.41 19.20 -4.79
C ALA A 685 18.73 20.00 -4.71
N LEU A 686 18.69 21.18 -4.10
CA LEU A 686 19.83 22.07 -3.90
C LEU A 686 20.91 21.41 -3.04
N ALA A 687 20.52 20.70 -1.98
CA ALA A 687 21.47 19.99 -1.12
C ALA A 687 22.24 18.88 -1.86
N ALA A 688 21.66 18.32 -2.92
CA ALA A 688 22.28 17.30 -3.76
C ALA A 688 22.96 17.87 -5.03
N TYR A 689 22.70 19.12 -5.37
CA TYR A 689 23.19 19.74 -6.60
C TYR A 689 24.72 19.93 -6.57
N PRO A 690 25.45 19.52 -7.63
CA PRO A 690 26.90 19.44 -7.58
C PRO A 690 27.63 20.77 -7.83
N GLN A 691 26.95 21.77 -8.39
CA GLN A 691 27.54 23.09 -8.67
C GLN A 691 27.36 24.06 -7.50
N SER A 692 28.13 25.15 -7.52
CA SER A 692 28.11 26.17 -6.47
C SER A 692 28.53 27.54 -7.00
N GLY A 693 28.33 28.60 -6.20
CA GLY A 693 28.62 29.96 -6.62
C GLY A 693 27.53 30.51 -7.54
N ALA A 694 27.91 31.17 -8.65
CA ALA A 694 26.94 31.69 -9.63
C ALA A 694 26.14 30.55 -10.31
N ASP A 695 26.70 29.35 -10.36
CA ASP A 695 26.06 28.17 -10.96
C ASP A 695 25.13 27.43 -9.99
N THR A 696 24.81 28.05 -8.84
CA THR A 696 23.89 27.49 -7.85
C THR A 696 22.45 27.79 -8.27
N PRO A 697 21.54 26.80 -8.25
CA PRO A 697 20.12 27.05 -8.47
C PRO A 697 19.58 28.09 -7.49
N GLU A 698 18.64 28.90 -7.95
CA GLU A 698 18.00 29.93 -7.14
C GLU A 698 16.49 29.71 -7.08
N GLU A 699 15.90 30.17 -5.99
CA GLU A 699 14.48 30.09 -5.68
C GLU A 699 13.92 31.50 -5.48
N TYR A 700 12.75 31.73 -6.04
CA TYR A 700 12.02 32.97 -5.99
C TYR A 700 10.55 32.68 -5.71
N ASP A 701 10.15 32.87 -4.45
CA ASP A 701 8.78 32.66 -4.00
C ASP A 701 8.14 33.98 -3.57
N GLY A 702 7.07 34.37 -4.26
CA GLY A 702 6.31 35.56 -3.90
C GLY A 702 5.33 35.32 -2.74
N ASN A 703 4.98 34.08 -2.43
CA ASN A 703 4.08 33.73 -1.33
C ASN A 703 4.81 33.68 0.02
N THR A 704 5.11 34.84 0.57
CA THR A 704 5.78 34.96 1.89
C THR A 704 4.99 34.46 3.11
N SER A 705 3.80 33.86 2.92
CA SER A 705 2.86 33.50 3.98
C SER A 705 2.51 32.01 4.08
N GLY A 706 3.00 31.18 3.15
CA GLY A 706 2.72 29.75 3.10
C GLY A 706 3.79 28.98 2.33
N LEU A 707 3.55 27.70 2.08
CA LEU A 707 4.36 26.85 1.19
C LEU A 707 3.53 26.55 -0.08
N THR A 708 4.19 26.38 -1.22
CA THR A 708 3.58 26.31 -2.55
C THR A 708 3.65 24.89 -3.11
N THR A 709 2.53 24.38 -3.63
CA THR A 709 2.46 23.10 -4.35
C THR A 709 2.26 23.33 -5.84
N LEU A 710 2.51 22.30 -6.67
CA LEU A 710 2.42 22.37 -8.13
C LEU A 710 1.00 22.16 -8.70
#